data_AF-A0A8J7QUS3-F1
#
_entry.id   AF-A0A8J7QUS3-F1
#
_cell.length_a   1.000
_cell.length_b   1.000
_cell.length_c   1.000
_cell.angle_alpha   90.00
_cell.angle_beta   90.00
_cell.angle_gamma   90.00
#
_symmetry.space_group_name_H-M   'P 1'
#
loop_
_entity.id
_entity.type
_entity.pdbx_description
1 polymer ?
#
loop_
_entity_poly.entity_id
_entity_poly.type
_entity_poly.pdbx_seq_one_letter_code
_entity_poly.pdbx_strand_id
1 'polypeptide(L)'
;MDCKYKGMTRLSVAALFCLINALTACEDDFGENMPRSGLIAIKVTAPEEWTSAVAVDESSHDSRCVSVDIADSESTIPLYLHTVESDNIVSAPASRGARKESVENFSMSAICYMGDYPQDETKVSWTPNFAYNLTCGVTGETASCPESLLWPASGTVRFFAFAPVSADRDDDPFTLSTRNFEGSPQITYTVDDNIAAQRDLMAACTDAHSPVVNLEFRHTLTAVKVVTADDMIPGKIIKVTLSGIPSTGTYIPRPDAGDDKWNVTPELTKSYTVVTDATVGGKTDGDYSDPDDDGNIVGNADSKETDNKELIGDTDDMTLLMIPQTLPKGAELKIVFKEALTGEVYTLSASLEGKTWPQGKIVTYYVSPSSVHITPVVEFNKSPENQNDILPYSGVWHDVTVKAYAAVTKAGESVTRYVKLPTPEIKYSFDGAASTGIFCDSLGRDVVPVAEYAETEKYETDPDKITSERGTYYLKAQPDFENLQGEFASTDLETFSGLENDEIDPVDLYKEGGNESANCYMVGKPGYYMFPVVYGNTYEDGALNSEAITITNKTSGLKHYVDYKGNQIKGYEITQGVDAVLAWQDAPDLVDAVELIPAKDGKDGLPWVRFRVRGRSITQGNALIVVRDVNKDIVWSWHIWVSQHTNAWMKTHSDCKTVRSIYGKKNDYKFTGKKYNLTSVNLGYCDPHNGNPERTFNISFVVAVNANSKVEVKQYKYTGTGKVYKSSDSFRQMEFKGSLGGDNTYYQWGRSAPTPGGIYNSDTPTYYYKGNDYSELNMENKPLFNGYENGKYYLTRNAQDDYANSNSLSNEKGKTIDWAISHPHVFIMSKYDKDIKPDGTNGLPDYRDHWHIIDEIQTVYAYSSNLFQMWNPIADGPVTSMETKEEDVAKSVYDPCPAGYLVPPANLFSTFANHGSYSGCDLYDDDVYDDSGNSYKYKTSVKFTLRNWTVTTGDGETFEFPATGVRDKSLRYSEFGTVEKVIKAASSRVDPFKDNCNLGGETYPAFRMLTYLSSSNYIGGSGNSMAIFYIDNRHYDDTNGDRKTDKSATSLTLVPDNPGIGCYQASASSYGLSVRPIRDDGIWKNSESTR
;
A
#
# COMPACT_ATOMS: atom_id res chain seq x y z
N MET A 1 17.92 57.20 40.64
CA MET A 1 17.40 56.91 41.99
C MET A 1 16.88 55.49 41.98
N ASP A 2 17.36 54.71 42.93
CA ASP A 2 17.16 53.27 43.09
C ASP A 2 15.70 52.82 43.11
N CYS A 3 15.42 51.65 42.55
CA CYS A 3 15.10 50.48 43.38
C CYS A 3 15.02 49.18 42.57
N LYS A 4 15.81 48.20 43.03
CA LYS A 4 15.72 46.75 42.75
C LYS A 4 14.48 46.15 43.42
N TYR A 5 13.95 45.05 42.87
CA TYR A 5 13.59 43.75 43.52
C TYR A 5 12.71 42.94 42.51
N LYS A 6 13.19 41.79 41.98
CA LYS A 6 12.88 40.40 42.43
C LYS A 6 11.37 40.20 42.68
N GLY A 7 10.62 39.31 42.03
CA GLY A 7 10.92 38.01 41.44
C GLY A 7 10.07 36.94 42.14
N MET A 8 9.35 36.10 41.37
CA MET A 8 9.03 34.67 41.62
C MET A 8 7.61 34.21 41.18
N THR A 9 7.63 33.38 40.13
CA THR A 9 7.01 32.03 39.94
C THR A 9 5.51 31.75 40.09
N ARG A 10 4.97 31.24 38.96
CA ARG A 10 4.15 30.03 38.70
C ARG A 10 2.84 29.82 39.50
N LEU A 11 1.69 29.73 38.80
CA LEU A 11 1.05 28.49 38.28
C LEU A 11 -0.38 28.81 37.78
N SER A 12 -0.68 28.31 36.56
CA SER A 12 -1.97 27.82 36.01
C SER A 12 -3.31 28.03 36.75
N VAL A 13 -4.37 28.36 36.00
CA VAL A 13 -5.49 27.46 35.61
C VAL A 13 -6.57 28.28 34.85
N ALA A 14 -7.17 27.61 33.86
CA ALA A 14 -8.21 28.02 32.92
C ALA A 14 -9.46 28.70 33.50
N ALA A 15 -10.07 29.60 32.70
CA ALA A 15 -11.53 29.73 32.57
C ALA A 15 -11.89 30.50 31.28
N LEU A 16 -12.28 29.75 30.26
CA LEU A 16 -12.79 30.21 28.96
C LEU A 16 -14.22 29.65 28.84
N PHE A 17 -15.25 30.50 28.94
CA PHE A 17 -16.69 30.27 28.63
C PHE A 17 -17.39 31.65 28.81
N CYS A 18 -18.34 32.18 28.03
CA CYS A 18 -19.02 31.84 26.78
C CYS A 18 -19.99 33.01 26.39
N LEU A 19 -20.35 33.12 25.10
CA LEU A 19 -21.65 33.57 24.51
C LEU A 19 -22.06 35.07 24.33
N ILE A 20 -21.83 35.58 23.10
CA ILE A 20 -22.70 36.14 22.02
C ILE A 20 -24.14 36.69 22.29
N ASN A 21 -24.45 37.84 21.61
CA ASN A 21 -25.72 38.47 21.14
C ASN A 21 -26.17 39.74 21.92
N ALA A 22 -26.56 40.90 21.37
CA ALA A 22 -27.01 41.31 20.02
C ALA A 22 -26.78 42.84 19.77
N LEU A 23 -26.83 43.23 18.49
CA LEU A 23 -26.54 44.55 17.87
C LEU A 23 -27.63 45.65 18.03
N THR A 24 -27.21 46.89 17.68
CA THR A 24 -27.91 48.06 17.08
C THR A 24 -28.04 49.30 17.98
N ALA A 25 -27.80 50.54 17.56
CA ALA A 25 -27.24 51.15 16.35
C ALA A 25 -26.98 52.66 16.63
N CYS A 26 -26.25 53.31 15.70
CA CYS A 26 -25.88 54.74 15.59
C CYS A 26 -24.78 55.29 16.52
N GLU A 27 -23.56 55.40 15.98
CA GLU A 27 -22.86 56.69 15.86
C GLU A 27 -21.87 56.63 14.68
N ASP A 28 -22.19 57.39 13.62
CA ASP A 28 -21.28 57.87 12.55
C ASP A 28 -20.42 59.02 13.12
N ASP A 29 -19.25 59.41 12.62
CA ASP A 29 -18.29 58.88 11.64
C ASP A 29 -17.18 59.95 11.64
N PHE A 30 -16.04 59.67 12.29
CA PHE A 30 -14.76 60.34 12.04
C PHE A 30 -13.62 59.36 12.37
N GLY A 31 -13.45 58.38 11.49
CA GLY A 31 -12.14 57.90 11.05
C GLY A 31 -11.21 57.26 12.09
N GLU A 32 -11.67 56.23 12.80
CA GLU A 32 -10.75 55.23 13.37
C GLU A 32 -10.15 54.39 12.23
N ASN A 33 -8.95 54.75 11.75
CA ASN A 33 -8.11 53.86 10.93
C ASN A 33 -6.63 54.24 11.06
N MET A 34 -6.10 54.33 12.28
CA MET A 34 -4.65 54.20 12.48
C MET A 34 -4.34 52.76 12.93
N PRO A 35 -3.65 51.95 12.10
CA PRO A 35 -3.27 50.61 12.52
C PRO A 35 -2.29 50.71 13.70
N ARG A 36 -2.58 50.00 14.80
CA ARG A 36 -1.61 49.83 15.90
C ARG A 36 -0.38 49.11 15.34
N SER A 37 0.76 49.80 15.24
CA SER A 37 2.05 49.22 14.84
C SER A 37 2.41 48.02 15.73
N GLY A 38 2.58 46.84 15.13
CA GLY A 38 3.10 45.64 15.79
C GLY A 38 4.63 45.65 15.90
N LEU A 39 5.18 44.88 16.83
CA LEU A 39 6.62 44.57 16.86
C LEU A 39 6.96 43.64 15.69
N ILE A 40 8.11 43.85 15.07
CA ILE A 40 8.61 42.97 14.02
C ILE A 40 9.09 41.65 14.63
N ALA A 41 8.63 40.53 14.08
CA ALA A 41 9.08 39.19 14.37
C ALA A 41 9.82 38.62 13.15
N ILE A 42 11.03 38.09 13.36
CA ILE A 42 11.88 37.59 12.29
C ILE A 42 11.91 36.06 12.35
N LYS A 43 11.55 35.43 11.24
CA LYS A 43 11.77 34.01 10.99
C LYS A 43 12.95 33.82 10.05
N VAL A 44 13.76 32.81 10.33
CA VAL A 44 14.97 32.51 9.56
C VAL A 44 14.86 31.10 9.01
N THR A 45 15.13 30.98 7.71
CA THR A 45 15.36 29.71 7.03
C THR A 45 16.71 29.81 6.36
N ALA A 46 17.58 28.82 6.55
CA ALA A 46 18.90 28.78 5.95
C ALA A 46 19.17 27.39 5.34
N PRO A 47 19.93 27.30 4.23
CA PRO A 47 20.42 26.03 3.71
C PRO A 47 21.36 25.35 4.73
N GLU A 48 21.51 24.04 4.63
CA GLU A 48 22.50 23.29 5.42
C GLU A 48 23.93 23.70 5.03
N GLU A 49 24.90 23.48 5.92
CA GLU A 49 26.32 23.79 5.68
C GLU A 49 26.83 23.12 4.40
N TRP A 50 27.83 23.72 3.74
CA TRP A 50 28.64 22.98 2.75
C TRP A 50 29.21 21.75 3.45
N THR A 51 28.63 20.58 3.22
CA THR A 51 29.07 19.34 3.87
C THR A 51 30.51 19.05 3.47
N SER A 52 31.36 18.69 4.44
CA SER A 52 32.67 18.11 4.14
C SER A 52 32.48 16.89 3.23
N ALA A 53 33.17 16.91 2.09
CA ALA A 53 33.27 15.82 1.11
C ALA A 53 31.97 15.04 0.86
N VAL A 54 30.94 15.67 0.29
CA VAL A 54 30.04 14.92 -0.60
C VAL A 54 30.74 14.84 -1.95
N ALA A 55 31.11 13.62 -2.34
CA ALA A 55 31.52 13.31 -3.71
C ALA A 55 30.36 13.71 -4.64
N VAL A 56 30.67 14.45 -5.71
CA VAL A 56 29.68 14.70 -6.75
C VAL A 56 29.29 13.33 -7.33
N ASP A 57 28.05 12.93 -7.10
CA ASP A 57 27.50 11.70 -7.64
C ASP A 57 27.19 11.95 -9.12
N GLU A 58 28.08 11.49 -10.00
CA GLU A 58 27.93 11.62 -11.45
C GLU A 58 26.74 10.81 -12.01
N SER A 59 26.15 9.92 -11.20
CA SER A 59 24.90 9.24 -11.51
C SER A 59 23.65 9.99 -11.02
N SER A 60 23.84 11.10 -10.30
CA SER A 60 22.75 11.97 -9.83
C SER A 60 22.23 12.87 -10.96
N HIS A 61 20.91 13.08 -11.00
CA HIS A 61 20.29 14.03 -11.93
C HIS A 61 20.69 15.49 -11.66
N ASP A 62 20.97 15.80 -10.39
CA ASP A 62 21.32 17.13 -9.93
C ASP A 62 22.77 17.48 -10.25
N SER A 63 23.53 16.54 -10.85
CA SER A 63 24.87 16.72 -11.39
C SER A 63 24.83 16.59 -12.91
N ARG A 64 25.40 17.56 -13.65
CA ARG A 64 25.50 17.50 -15.11
C ARG A 64 26.89 17.90 -15.59
N CYS A 65 27.44 17.13 -16.52
CA CYS A 65 28.63 17.55 -17.25
C CYS A 65 28.25 18.59 -18.31
N VAL A 66 28.64 19.85 -18.07
CA VAL A 66 28.34 21.01 -18.93
C VAL A 66 29.34 21.21 -20.07
N SER A 67 30.54 20.64 -19.96
CA SER A 67 31.56 20.71 -21.01
C SER A 67 32.67 19.68 -20.79
N VAL A 68 33.28 19.25 -21.89
CA VAL A 68 34.52 18.47 -21.90
C VAL A 68 35.51 19.21 -22.78
N ASP A 69 36.67 19.57 -22.24
CA ASP A 69 37.71 20.32 -22.95
C ASP A 69 39.03 19.56 -22.95
N ILE A 70 39.83 19.72 -23.99
CA ILE A 70 41.17 19.12 -24.03
C ILE A 70 42.08 19.90 -23.08
N ALA A 71 42.79 19.21 -22.19
CA ALA A 71 43.93 19.78 -21.49
C ALA A 71 45.14 19.73 -22.44
N ASP A 72 45.66 20.89 -22.83
CA ASP A 72 46.84 21.02 -23.68
C ASP A 72 48.01 20.35 -22.95
N SER A 73 48.61 19.33 -23.56
CA SER A 73 49.63 18.51 -22.91
C SER A 73 50.88 18.39 -23.78
N GLU A 74 52.05 18.50 -23.15
CA GLU A 74 53.33 18.06 -23.73
C GLU A 74 53.45 16.51 -23.73
N SER A 75 52.38 15.80 -23.37
CA SER A 75 52.30 14.34 -23.23
C SER A 75 51.74 13.67 -24.49
N THR A 76 52.08 12.41 -24.71
CA THR A 76 51.52 11.58 -25.80
C THR A 76 50.11 11.06 -25.51
N ILE A 77 49.58 11.26 -24.31
CA ILE A 77 48.21 10.84 -23.91
C ILE A 77 47.36 12.09 -23.70
N PRO A 78 46.30 12.32 -24.50
CA PRO A 78 45.41 13.46 -24.29
C PRO A 78 44.59 13.26 -23.01
N LEU A 79 44.57 14.28 -22.16
CA LEU A 79 43.68 14.35 -21.01
C LEU A 79 42.61 15.40 -21.29
N TYR A 80 41.44 15.19 -20.70
CA TYR A 80 40.27 16.01 -20.87
C TYR A 80 39.78 16.51 -19.51
N LEU A 81 39.26 17.73 -19.51
CA LEU A 81 38.66 18.39 -18.38
C LEU A 81 37.14 18.36 -18.52
N HIS A 82 36.51 17.51 -17.73
CA HIS A 82 35.06 17.41 -17.63
C HIS A 82 34.60 18.40 -16.57
N THR A 83 33.84 19.42 -16.97
CA THR A 83 33.24 20.36 -16.03
C THR A 83 31.85 19.86 -15.67
N VAL A 84 31.67 19.47 -14.42
CA VAL A 84 30.41 19.00 -13.86
C VAL A 84 29.86 20.06 -12.92
N GLU A 85 28.64 20.49 -13.14
CA GLU A 85 27.89 21.37 -12.25
C GLU A 85 26.94 20.51 -11.43
N SER A 86 26.90 20.69 -10.11
CA SER A 86 25.94 20.02 -9.24
C SER A 86 25.29 20.95 -8.22
N ASP A 87 24.09 20.59 -7.78
CA ASP A 87 23.43 21.22 -6.64
C ASP A 87 24.12 20.83 -5.33
N ASN A 88 24.00 21.67 -4.31
CA ASN A 88 24.47 21.33 -2.95
C ASN A 88 23.40 20.43 -2.30
N ILE A 89 23.57 19.10 -2.36
CA ILE A 89 22.55 18.12 -1.94
C ILE A 89 22.97 17.38 -0.67
N VAL A 90 22.03 17.32 0.28
CA VAL A 90 22.03 16.62 1.56
C VAL A 90 22.69 15.23 1.54
N SER A 91 23.58 14.96 2.50
CA SER A 91 23.80 13.61 3.04
C SER A 91 23.83 13.65 4.57
N ALA A 92 23.35 12.56 5.19
CA ALA A 92 23.08 12.42 6.62
C ALA A 92 24.28 12.81 7.53
N PRO A 93 24.05 13.17 8.81
CA PRO A 93 25.00 13.95 9.61
C PRO A 93 26.27 13.14 9.91
N ALA A 94 27.39 13.54 9.29
CA ALA A 94 28.72 13.07 9.64
C ALA A 94 29.26 13.88 10.82
N SER A 95 29.68 13.17 11.87
CA SER A 95 30.21 13.77 13.09
C SER A 95 31.69 14.13 12.95
N ARG A 96 32.01 15.37 13.38
CA ARG A 96 33.30 15.91 13.89
C ARG A 96 34.14 16.69 12.87
N GLY A 97 34.28 17.99 13.16
CA GLY A 97 35.54 18.73 12.97
C GLY A 97 35.44 20.02 12.15
N ALA A 98 35.04 21.12 12.80
CA ALA A 98 35.44 22.50 12.47
C ALA A 98 34.92 23.21 11.19
N ARG A 99 33.60 23.25 10.93
CA ARG A 99 32.95 24.49 10.44
C ARG A 99 31.45 24.54 10.67
N LYS A 100 31.08 24.46 11.95
CA LYS A 100 29.69 24.66 12.36
C LYS A 100 29.33 26.14 12.32
N GLU A 101 28.69 26.61 11.25
CA GLU A 101 27.95 27.87 11.23
C GLU A 101 26.70 27.72 10.32
N SER A 102 25.74 26.89 10.73
CA SER A 102 24.32 27.28 10.64
C SER A 102 24.21 28.78 10.96
N VAL A 103 23.36 29.58 10.31
CA VAL A 103 23.25 31.03 10.57
C VAL A 103 22.93 31.27 12.06
N GLU A 104 23.96 31.36 12.91
CA GLU A 104 23.86 31.50 14.36
C GLU A 104 23.70 32.99 14.70
N ASN A 105 24.43 33.83 13.97
CA ASN A 105 24.32 35.28 14.02
C ASN A 105 24.39 35.87 12.61
N PHE A 106 23.62 36.93 12.37
CA PHE A 106 23.66 37.68 11.11
C PHE A 106 23.56 39.18 11.35
N SER A 107 24.09 39.96 10.40
CA SER A 107 23.90 41.39 10.34
C SER A 107 22.60 41.70 9.61
N MET A 108 21.76 42.59 10.15
CA MET A 108 20.51 43.03 9.53
C MET A 108 20.51 44.54 9.28
N SER A 109 20.22 44.92 8.05
CA SER A 109 19.95 46.30 7.64
C SER A 109 18.58 46.38 6.95
N ALA A 110 17.94 47.53 6.95
CA ALA A 110 16.63 47.68 6.33
C ALA A 110 16.38 49.10 5.80
N ILE A 111 15.66 49.17 4.69
CA ILE A 111 15.24 50.41 4.02
C ILE A 111 13.71 50.42 3.98
N CYS A 112 13.11 51.50 4.47
CA CYS A 112 11.68 51.76 4.30
C CYS A 112 11.45 52.65 3.08
N TYR A 113 10.58 52.24 2.16
CA TYR A 113 10.31 52.94 0.90
C TYR A 113 8.83 52.90 0.51
N MET A 114 8.48 53.75 -0.46
CA MET A 114 7.13 53.88 -1.02
C MET A 114 7.20 53.76 -2.55
N GLY A 115 6.30 52.99 -3.15
CA GLY A 115 6.30 52.71 -4.59
C GLY A 115 7.27 51.58 -4.95
N ASP A 116 7.73 51.55 -6.21
CA ASP A 116 8.61 50.49 -6.71
C ASP A 116 10.07 50.72 -6.29
N TYR A 117 10.77 49.64 -5.92
CA TYR A 117 12.22 49.68 -5.67
C TYR A 117 12.98 49.68 -7.01
N PRO A 118 13.82 50.69 -7.31
CA PRO A 118 14.56 50.73 -8.57
C PRO A 118 15.47 49.50 -8.74
N GLN A 119 15.38 48.86 -9.90
CA GLN A 119 16.27 47.73 -10.25
C GLN A 119 17.72 48.18 -10.53
N ASP A 120 17.89 49.41 -11.01
CA ASP A 120 19.18 50.06 -11.24
C ASP A 120 19.66 50.72 -9.95
N GLU A 121 20.66 50.13 -9.30
CA GLU A 121 21.21 50.60 -8.01
C GLU A 121 21.71 52.04 -8.07
N THR A 122 22.11 52.55 -9.24
CA THR A 122 22.54 53.96 -9.37
C THR A 122 21.40 54.96 -9.15
N LYS A 123 20.15 54.49 -9.15
CA LYS A 123 18.94 55.29 -8.91
C LYS A 123 18.40 55.15 -7.48
N VAL A 124 19.01 54.30 -6.66
CA VAL A 124 18.66 54.12 -5.25
C VAL A 124 19.45 55.14 -4.44
N SER A 125 18.85 56.30 -4.15
CA SER A 125 19.46 57.34 -3.30
C SER A 125 19.10 57.18 -1.81
N TRP A 126 18.57 56.03 -1.41
CA TRP A 126 18.15 55.76 -0.04
C TRP A 126 19.30 55.16 0.77
N THR A 127 19.33 55.48 2.05
CA THR A 127 20.25 54.86 3.02
C THR A 127 19.48 53.84 3.87
N PRO A 128 20.16 52.86 4.53
CA PRO A 128 19.56 51.93 5.48
C PRO A 128 19.07 52.65 6.75
N ASN A 129 17.97 53.38 6.59
CA ASN A 129 17.39 54.32 7.53
C ASN A 129 16.48 53.65 8.56
N PHE A 130 15.97 52.45 8.25
CA PHE A 130 15.05 51.71 9.11
C PHE A 130 15.79 50.83 10.12
N ALA A 131 16.85 50.16 9.67
CA ALA A 131 17.80 49.44 10.51
C ALA A 131 19.16 49.39 9.81
N TYR A 132 20.25 49.33 10.57
CA TYR A 132 21.59 49.21 9.99
C TYR A 132 22.50 48.33 10.85
N ASN A 133 23.10 47.32 10.23
CA ASN A 133 24.08 46.40 10.80
C ASN A 133 23.71 45.87 12.21
N LEU A 134 22.44 45.55 12.43
CA LEU A 134 21.98 44.98 13.70
C LEU A 134 22.42 43.52 13.78
N THR A 135 23.21 43.17 14.79
CA THR A 135 23.61 41.78 15.04
C THR A 135 22.47 41.00 15.66
N CYS A 136 21.81 40.15 14.88
CA CYS A 136 20.69 39.33 15.32
C CYS A 136 21.14 37.88 15.56
N GLY A 137 20.78 37.32 16.70
CA GLY A 137 21.07 35.93 17.05
C GLY A 137 19.88 35.02 16.74
N VAL A 138 20.14 33.82 16.23
CA VAL A 138 19.12 32.84 15.83
C VAL A 138 18.93 31.79 16.93
N THR A 139 17.68 31.44 17.22
CA THR A 139 17.31 30.35 18.13
C THR A 139 16.13 29.58 17.53
N GLY A 140 16.37 28.35 17.11
CA GLY A 140 15.42 27.59 16.27
C GLY A 140 15.21 28.29 14.94
N GLU A 141 13.96 28.53 14.55
CA GLU A 141 13.57 29.24 13.31
C GLU A 141 13.33 30.75 13.53
N THR A 142 13.66 31.29 14.71
CA THR A 142 13.38 32.69 15.07
C THR A 142 14.65 33.45 15.41
N ALA A 143 14.71 34.72 15.02
CA ALA A 143 15.84 35.59 15.34
C ALA A 143 15.47 36.71 16.32
N SER A 144 16.40 37.04 17.20
CA SER A 144 16.30 38.15 18.15
C SER A 144 17.40 39.17 17.86
N CYS A 145 17.00 40.42 17.62
CA CYS A 145 17.90 41.55 17.42
C CYS A 145 17.97 42.44 18.68
N PRO A 146 19.07 43.17 18.90
CA PRO A 146 19.25 44.04 20.07
C PRO A 146 18.28 45.23 20.12
N GLU A 147 17.81 45.69 18.96
CA GLU A 147 16.83 46.78 18.85
C GLU A 147 15.43 46.23 18.53
N SER A 148 14.42 46.68 19.28
CA SER A 148 13.01 46.37 18.99
C SER A 148 12.50 47.27 17.87
N LEU A 149 12.34 46.71 16.66
CA LEU A 149 11.82 47.43 15.50
C LEU A 149 10.28 47.41 15.48
N LEU A 150 9.70 48.58 15.25
CA LEU A 150 8.25 48.79 15.13
C LEU A 150 7.85 48.88 13.66
N TRP A 151 6.74 48.25 13.29
CA TRP A 151 6.23 48.28 11.92
C TRP A 151 5.80 49.71 11.51
N PRO A 152 6.22 50.23 10.33
CA PRO A 152 5.77 51.54 9.88
C PRO A 152 4.25 51.56 9.63
N ALA A 153 3.62 52.73 9.77
CA ALA A 153 2.18 52.89 9.57
C ALA A 153 1.72 52.62 8.13
N SER A 154 2.61 52.73 7.15
CA SER A 154 2.38 52.48 5.73
C SER A 154 3.71 52.37 4.98
N GLY A 155 3.74 51.61 3.88
CA GLY A 155 4.91 51.42 3.02
C GLY A 155 5.50 50.02 3.11
N THR A 156 6.52 49.76 2.30
CA THR A 156 7.23 48.48 2.24
C THR A 156 8.58 48.63 2.92
N VAL A 157 8.96 47.65 3.73
CA VAL A 157 10.29 47.60 4.34
C VAL A 157 11.06 46.45 3.70
N ARG A 158 12.17 46.79 3.03
CA ARG A 158 13.11 45.79 2.53
C ARG A 158 14.16 45.50 3.59
N PHE A 159 14.23 44.24 4.01
CA PHE A 159 15.24 43.75 4.94
C PHE A 159 16.37 43.09 4.16
N PHE A 160 17.60 43.38 4.57
CA PHE A 160 18.84 42.82 4.06
C PHE A 160 19.56 42.15 5.21
N ALA A 161 19.94 40.89 5.05
CA ALA A 161 20.64 40.14 6.06
C ALA A 161 21.87 39.44 5.50
N PHE A 162 22.95 39.40 6.28
CA PHE A 162 24.23 38.83 5.88
C PHE A 162 24.85 38.01 7.00
N ALA A 163 25.37 36.82 6.67
CA ALA A 163 26.07 35.93 7.58
C ALA A 163 27.38 35.41 6.95
N PRO A 164 28.46 35.21 7.73
CA PRO A 164 28.60 35.58 9.14
C PRO A 164 28.63 37.10 9.36
N VAL A 165 28.58 37.53 10.62
CA VAL A 165 28.67 38.95 11.00
C VAL A 165 30.11 39.43 10.79
N SER A 166 30.30 40.52 10.03
CA SER A 166 31.59 41.21 9.91
C SER A 166 32.13 41.55 11.30
N ALA A 167 33.34 41.12 11.63
CA ALA A 167 33.94 41.33 12.94
C ALA A 167 34.46 42.77 13.14
N ASP A 168 34.30 43.67 12.14
CA ASP A 168 34.87 45.02 12.08
C ASP A 168 36.38 45.02 12.40
N ARG A 169 37.10 44.00 11.93
CA ARG A 169 38.56 43.92 12.03
C ARG A 169 39.19 44.23 10.67
N ASP A 170 40.35 44.87 10.67
CA ASP A 170 41.09 45.23 9.45
C ASP A 170 41.54 44.01 8.61
N ASP A 171 41.37 42.78 9.11
CA ASP A 171 41.78 41.50 8.50
C ASP A 171 40.61 40.59 8.06
N ASP A 172 39.35 41.05 8.14
CA ASP A 172 38.18 40.25 7.69
C ASP A 172 38.11 40.25 6.14
N PRO A 173 37.81 39.11 5.47
CA PRO A 173 37.88 39.04 4.00
C PRO A 173 36.69 39.74 3.32
N PHE A 174 35.71 40.23 4.09
CA PHE A 174 34.57 41.00 3.59
C PHE A 174 34.24 42.21 4.47
N THR A 175 33.61 43.22 3.86
CA THR A 175 33.15 44.44 4.55
C THR A 175 31.74 44.82 4.11
N LEU A 176 30.91 45.29 5.04
CA LEU A 176 29.56 45.80 4.76
C LEU A 176 29.62 47.30 4.45
N SER A 177 28.82 47.76 3.47
CA SER A 177 28.65 49.17 3.13
C SER A 177 28.23 50.01 4.35
N THR A 178 28.79 51.21 4.48
CA THR A 178 28.52 52.08 5.64
C THR A 178 27.06 52.54 5.74
N ARG A 179 26.63 53.00 6.93
CA ARG A 179 25.26 53.52 7.17
C ARG A 179 24.85 54.67 6.25
N ASN A 180 25.82 55.48 5.82
CA ASN A 180 25.59 56.65 4.97
C ASN A 180 25.76 56.34 3.48
N PHE A 181 25.93 55.06 3.12
CA PHE A 181 25.97 54.64 1.73
C PHE A 181 24.60 54.86 1.08
N GLU A 182 24.56 55.67 0.03
CA GLU A 182 23.37 55.87 -0.80
C GLU A 182 23.26 54.68 -1.77
N GLY A 183 22.33 53.76 -1.50
CA GLY A 183 22.14 52.50 -2.23
C GLY A 183 21.67 51.36 -1.33
N SER A 184 21.40 50.20 -1.93
CA SER A 184 21.16 48.96 -1.16
C SER A 184 22.39 48.60 -0.31
N PRO A 185 22.21 48.07 0.92
CA PRO A 185 23.31 47.48 1.68
C PRO A 185 24.02 46.40 0.86
N GLN A 186 25.34 46.49 0.76
CA GLN A 186 26.16 45.61 -0.06
C GLN A 186 27.41 45.14 0.67
N ILE A 187 27.87 43.93 0.35
CA ILE A 187 29.12 43.37 0.86
C ILE A 187 30.20 43.50 -0.21
N THR A 188 31.38 43.97 0.17
CA THR A 188 32.60 43.83 -0.64
C THR A 188 33.39 42.64 -0.10
N TYR A 189 33.65 41.64 -0.92
CA TYR A 189 34.40 40.44 -0.55
C TYR A 189 35.65 40.29 -1.41
N THR A 190 36.76 39.91 -0.78
CA THR A 190 37.97 39.45 -1.46
C THR A 190 38.27 38.03 -1.01
N VAL A 191 38.37 37.12 -1.97
CA VAL A 191 38.67 35.71 -1.72
C VAL A 191 40.06 35.59 -1.07
N ASP A 192 40.12 34.90 0.06
CA ASP A 192 41.34 34.66 0.83
C ASP A 192 42.28 33.70 0.08
N ASP A 193 43.59 33.94 0.20
CA ASP A 193 44.65 33.11 -0.37
C ASP A 193 44.80 31.79 0.39
N ASN A 194 44.48 31.80 1.69
CA ASN A 194 44.39 30.61 2.53
C ASN A 194 42.99 30.00 2.41
N ILE A 195 42.90 28.85 1.74
CA ILE A 195 41.62 28.15 1.49
C ILE A 195 40.87 27.86 2.79
N ALA A 196 41.57 27.46 3.86
CA ALA A 196 40.95 27.19 5.17
C ALA A 196 40.35 28.46 5.83
N ALA A 197 40.81 29.64 5.45
CA ALA A 197 40.31 30.92 5.96
C ALA A 197 39.11 31.45 5.16
N GLN A 198 38.83 30.93 3.96
CA GLN A 198 37.71 31.39 3.11
C GLN A 198 36.37 31.17 3.79
N ARG A 199 35.59 32.22 4.07
CA ARG A 199 34.29 32.14 4.75
C ARG A 199 33.16 31.84 3.77
N ASP A 200 32.18 31.05 4.20
CA ASP A 200 30.92 30.88 3.46
C ASP A 200 30.02 32.09 3.73
N LEU A 201 29.79 32.89 2.69
CA LEU A 201 28.97 34.08 2.76
C LEU A 201 27.53 33.72 2.39
N MET A 202 26.60 33.94 3.31
CA MET A 202 25.18 33.80 3.09
C MET A 202 24.46 35.14 3.18
N ALA A 203 23.39 35.31 2.41
CA ALA A 203 22.58 36.51 2.45
C ALA A 203 21.10 36.21 2.26
N ALA A 204 20.25 37.06 2.83
CA ALA A 204 18.81 37.08 2.61
C ALA A 204 18.35 38.51 2.29
N CYS A 205 17.37 38.63 1.41
CA CYS A 205 16.69 39.90 1.17
C CYS A 205 15.20 39.62 1.01
N THR A 206 14.34 40.42 1.65
CA THR A 206 12.90 40.25 1.56
C THR A 206 12.17 41.58 1.64
N ASP A 207 11.13 41.73 0.83
CA ASP A 207 10.17 42.84 0.95
C ASP A 207 9.03 42.42 1.86
N ALA A 208 8.98 43.04 3.04
CA ALA A 208 7.91 42.78 3.99
C ALA A 208 6.83 43.86 3.92
N HIS A 209 5.58 43.39 4.04
CA HIS A 209 4.38 44.22 4.12
C HIS A 209 3.62 43.99 5.44
N SER A 210 4.16 43.17 6.33
CA SER A 210 3.58 42.83 7.63
C SER A 210 4.66 42.67 8.69
N PRO A 211 4.31 42.76 10.00
CA PRO A 211 5.27 42.61 11.09
C PRO A 211 5.99 41.25 11.16
N VAL A 212 5.51 40.20 10.48
CA VAL A 212 6.23 38.92 10.40
C VAL A 212 7.08 38.92 9.14
N VAL A 213 8.40 38.84 9.32
CA VAL A 213 9.42 38.92 8.25
C VAL A 213 10.10 37.56 8.13
N ASN A 214 10.04 36.95 6.95
CA ASN A 214 10.74 35.70 6.66
C ASN A 214 12.04 36.00 5.90
N LEU A 215 13.19 35.68 6.51
CA LEU A 215 14.50 35.79 5.90
C LEU A 215 14.96 34.41 5.43
N GLU A 216 15.01 34.23 4.12
CA GLU A 216 15.51 33.02 3.46
C GLU A 216 16.97 33.26 3.05
N PHE A 217 17.91 32.73 3.83
CA PHE A 217 19.33 32.79 3.52
C PHE A 217 19.66 31.90 2.33
N ARG A 218 20.61 32.34 1.51
CA ARG A 218 21.14 31.60 0.36
C ARG A 218 22.67 31.69 0.38
N HIS A 219 23.37 30.64 -0.04
CA HIS A 219 24.81 30.73 -0.30
C HIS A 219 25.05 31.72 -1.43
N THR A 220 25.91 32.71 -1.18
CA THR A 220 26.25 33.74 -2.15
C THR A 220 27.45 33.36 -3.00
N LEU A 221 28.28 32.42 -2.54
CA LEU A 221 29.48 31.95 -3.24
C LEU A 221 29.19 30.69 -4.09
N THR A 222 30.15 30.33 -4.94
CA THR A 222 30.19 29.03 -5.63
C THR A 222 31.24 28.16 -4.95
N ALA A 223 31.01 26.85 -4.90
CA ALA A 223 32.02 25.89 -4.45
C ALA A 223 32.74 25.31 -5.68
N VAL A 224 34.07 25.32 -5.70
CA VAL A 224 34.87 24.78 -6.82
C VAL A 224 35.71 23.62 -6.34
N LYS A 225 35.65 22.50 -7.06
CA LYS A 225 36.41 21.27 -6.80
C LYS A 225 37.21 20.84 -8.02
N VAL A 226 38.32 20.15 -7.78
CA VAL A 226 39.11 19.48 -8.83
C VAL A 226 39.34 18.04 -8.41
N VAL A 227 38.94 17.10 -9.25
CA VAL A 227 38.87 15.67 -8.95
C VAL A 227 39.49 14.89 -10.10
N THR A 228 40.07 13.73 -9.79
CA THR A 228 40.47 12.77 -10.83
C THR A 228 39.35 11.81 -11.15
N ALA A 229 39.17 11.49 -12.42
CA ALA A 229 38.28 10.40 -12.83
C ALA A 229 38.91 9.03 -12.51
N ASP A 230 38.04 8.03 -12.36
CA ASP A 230 38.42 6.63 -12.05
C ASP A 230 39.33 6.00 -13.11
N ASP A 231 39.27 6.47 -14.34
CA ASP A 231 40.02 5.95 -15.47
C ASP A 231 41.40 6.62 -15.66
N MET A 232 41.84 7.45 -14.70
CA MET A 232 43.15 8.08 -14.73
C MET A 232 44.29 7.06 -14.81
N ILE A 233 45.29 7.37 -15.64
CA ILE A 233 46.50 6.56 -15.78
C ILE A 233 47.34 6.57 -14.49
N PRO A 234 48.08 5.49 -14.18
CA PRO A 234 48.87 5.43 -12.96
C PRO A 234 49.94 6.50 -12.80
N GLY A 235 49.93 7.19 -11.65
CA GLY A 235 50.87 8.26 -11.32
C GLY A 235 50.52 9.03 -10.05
N LYS A 236 51.11 10.22 -9.91
CA LYS A 236 50.94 11.12 -8.76
C LYS A 236 50.63 12.53 -9.22
N ILE A 237 49.58 13.12 -8.69
CA ILE A 237 49.31 14.54 -8.83
C ILE A 237 50.09 15.26 -7.74
N ILE A 238 50.99 16.17 -8.14
CA ILE A 238 51.87 16.88 -7.22
C ILE A 238 51.44 18.33 -6.96
N LYS A 239 50.63 18.90 -7.85
CA LYS A 239 50.20 20.30 -7.76
C LYS A 239 48.97 20.58 -8.61
N VAL A 240 48.04 21.36 -8.09
CA VAL A 240 46.90 21.92 -8.83
C VAL A 240 46.87 23.43 -8.66
N THR A 241 46.71 24.19 -9.74
CA THR A 241 46.66 25.66 -9.74
C THR A 241 45.50 26.18 -10.60
N LEU A 242 44.60 26.96 -10.01
CA LEU A 242 43.63 27.79 -10.72
C LEU A 242 44.19 29.20 -10.84
N SER A 243 44.42 29.72 -12.04
CA SER A 243 45.03 31.05 -12.27
C SER A 243 44.19 31.95 -13.17
N GLY A 244 44.39 33.26 -13.04
CA GLY A 244 43.66 34.25 -13.85
C GLY A 244 42.22 34.48 -13.39
N ILE A 245 41.93 34.20 -12.12
CA ILE A 245 40.58 34.26 -11.56
C ILE A 245 40.37 35.59 -10.83
N PRO A 246 39.39 36.43 -11.24
CA PRO A 246 38.98 37.60 -10.47
C PRO A 246 38.59 37.25 -9.03
N SER A 247 39.22 37.91 -8.06
CA SER A 247 39.14 37.54 -6.64
C SER A 247 38.33 38.50 -5.77
N THR A 248 37.87 39.62 -6.32
CA THR A 248 37.20 40.69 -5.56
C THR A 248 35.91 41.09 -6.25
N GLY A 249 34.86 41.31 -5.48
CA GLY A 249 33.57 41.75 -6.01
C GLY A 249 32.67 42.34 -4.92
N THR A 250 31.57 42.95 -5.36
CA THR A 250 30.50 43.38 -4.47
C THR A 250 29.24 42.57 -4.68
N TYR A 251 28.55 42.25 -3.59
CA TYR A 251 27.32 41.48 -3.57
C TYR A 251 26.16 42.29 -3.00
N ILE A 252 25.05 42.29 -3.73
CA ILE A 252 23.81 42.97 -3.36
C ILE A 252 22.68 41.94 -3.43
N PRO A 253 22.09 41.54 -2.29
CA PRO A 253 20.99 40.58 -2.30
C PRO A 253 19.69 41.26 -2.74
N ARG A 254 18.85 40.49 -3.42
CA ARG A 254 17.53 40.84 -3.94
C ARG A 254 16.46 39.89 -3.38
N PRO A 255 15.19 40.31 -3.34
CA PRO A 255 14.09 39.43 -2.94
C PRO A 255 14.00 38.18 -3.83
N ASP A 256 14.13 38.34 -5.15
CA ASP A 256 14.10 37.26 -6.13
C ASP A 256 15.52 36.70 -6.37
N ALA A 257 15.71 35.41 -6.08
CA ALA A 257 17.02 34.75 -6.17
C ALA A 257 17.68 34.80 -7.55
N GLY A 258 16.88 34.89 -8.63
CA GLY A 258 17.39 34.98 -10.01
C GLY A 258 18.03 36.33 -10.35
N ASP A 259 17.76 37.35 -9.53
CA ASP A 259 18.27 38.71 -9.70
C ASP A 259 19.47 39.02 -8.78
N ASP A 260 19.81 38.11 -7.86
CA ASP A 260 21.02 38.15 -7.04
C ASP A 260 22.26 38.07 -7.96
N LYS A 261 23.14 39.08 -7.92
CA LYS A 261 24.34 39.09 -8.75
C LYS A 261 25.54 39.70 -8.03
N TRP A 262 26.68 39.07 -8.24
CA TRP A 262 27.98 39.64 -7.92
C TRP A 262 28.42 40.63 -9.01
N ASN A 263 28.82 41.82 -8.59
CA ASN A 263 29.55 42.76 -9.42
C ASN A 263 31.05 42.50 -9.22
N VAL A 264 31.60 41.64 -10.07
CA VAL A 264 33.01 41.25 -10.02
C VAL A 264 33.89 42.40 -10.48
N THR A 265 35.04 42.59 -9.81
CA THR A 265 36.07 43.56 -10.22
C THR A 265 37.11 42.85 -11.09
N PRO A 266 37.04 42.93 -12.43
CA PRO A 266 37.80 42.06 -13.34
C PRO A 266 39.31 42.37 -13.36
N GLU A 267 39.72 43.56 -12.92
CA GLU A 267 41.10 44.05 -12.96
C GLU A 267 42.05 43.32 -11.97
N LEU A 268 41.49 42.62 -10.97
CA LEU A 268 42.24 42.00 -9.87
C LEU A 268 42.11 40.47 -9.91
N THR A 269 43.01 39.82 -10.65
CA THR A 269 43.06 38.35 -10.75
C THR A 269 44.09 37.75 -9.80
N LYS A 270 43.76 36.61 -9.18
CA LYS A 270 44.66 35.82 -8.34
C LYS A 270 44.88 34.40 -8.89
N SER A 271 45.81 33.69 -8.26
CA SER A 271 46.04 32.26 -8.51
C SER A 271 45.99 31.48 -7.21
N TYR A 272 45.22 30.40 -7.19
CA TYR A 272 45.03 29.51 -6.05
C TYR A 272 45.74 28.20 -6.33
N THR A 273 46.69 27.83 -5.47
CA THR A 273 47.55 26.66 -5.68
C THR A 273 47.47 25.73 -4.49
N VAL A 274 47.22 24.46 -4.78
CA VAL A 274 47.28 23.37 -3.80
C VAL A 274 48.42 22.43 -4.18
N VAL A 275 49.31 22.16 -3.23
CA VAL A 275 50.35 21.14 -3.35
C VAL A 275 49.80 19.88 -2.70
N THR A 276 49.86 18.76 -3.41
CA THR A 276 49.34 17.46 -2.95
C THR A 276 50.33 16.36 -3.35
N ASP A 277 50.17 15.14 -2.85
CA ASP A 277 50.91 13.94 -3.31
C ASP A 277 49.92 12.80 -3.57
N ALA A 278 48.84 13.16 -4.25
CA ALA A 278 47.71 12.28 -4.52
C ALA A 278 48.09 11.22 -5.57
N THR A 279 48.23 9.97 -5.14
CA THR A 279 48.33 8.82 -6.06
C THR A 279 47.01 8.63 -6.82
N VAL A 280 47.08 8.52 -8.14
CA VAL A 280 45.93 8.39 -9.06
C VAL A 280 46.24 7.34 -10.10
N GLY A 281 45.23 6.56 -10.52
CA GLY A 281 45.45 5.41 -11.39
C GLY A 281 46.28 4.32 -10.71
N GLY A 282 45.67 3.15 -10.49
CA GLY A 282 46.32 2.15 -9.65
C GLY A 282 45.41 0.99 -9.30
N LYS A 283 44.68 0.47 -10.29
CA LYS A 283 44.23 -0.92 -10.27
C LYS A 283 44.73 -1.59 -11.54
N THR A 284 46.04 -1.80 -11.59
CA THR A 284 46.52 -3.01 -12.26
C THR A 284 46.37 -4.13 -11.25
N ASP A 285 45.53 -5.10 -11.61
CA ASP A 285 45.59 -6.45 -11.09
C ASP A 285 47.06 -6.85 -10.85
N GLY A 286 47.45 -7.05 -9.60
CA GLY A 286 48.81 -7.46 -9.18
C GLY A 286 49.78 -6.34 -8.80
N ASP A 287 49.79 -5.94 -7.52
CA ASP A 287 51.02 -5.53 -6.87
C ASP A 287 51.35 -6.61 -5.82
N TYR A 288 52.39 -7.40 -6.09
CA TYR A 288 52.91 -8.43 -5.20
C TYR A 288 53.42 -7.74 -3.93
N SER A 289 52.82 -8.02 -2.77
CA SER A 289 53.49 -7.78 -1.51
C SER A 289 54.68 -8.73 -1.37
N ASP A 290 55.76 -8.27 -0.74
CA ASP A 290 56.87 -9.11 -0.29
C ASP A 290 56.34 -10.39 0.39
N PRO A 291 56.94 -11.57 0.14
CA PRO A 291 56.52 -12.81 0.77
C PRO A 291 56.63 -12.66 2.29
N ASP A 292 55.61 -13.10 3.01
CA ASP A 292 55.74 -13.35 4.43
C ASP A 292 56.78 -14.45 4.69
N ASP A 293 57.26 -14.56 5.93
CA ASP A 293 58.38 -15.45 6.34
C ASP A 293 58.16 -16.96 6.01
N ASP A 294 56.98 -17.34 5.53
CA ASP A 294 56.62 -18.69 5.08
C ASP A 294 56.36 -18.81 3.57
N GLY A 295 56.54 -17.74 2.79
CA GLY A 295 56.54 -17.78 1.31
C GLY A 295 55.18 -18.00 0.66
N ASN A 296 54.06 -17.64 1.29
CA ASN A 296 52.72 -17.81 0.73
C ASN A 296 52.01 -16.48 0.45
N ILE A 297 51.63 -16.27 -0.81
CA ILE A 297 50.92 -15.08 -1.28
C ILE A 297 49.46 -15.15 -0.83
N VAL A 298 49.04 -14.30 0.11
CA VAL A 298 47.64 -14.11 0.51
C VAL A 298 47.18 -12.72 0.07
N GLY A 299 46.28 -12.67 -0.92
CA GLY A 299 45.70 -11.41 -1.41
C GLY A 299 44.73 -10.82 -0.39
N ASN A 300 45.02 -9.61 0.09
CA ASN A 300 44.09 -8.84 0.93
C ASN A 300 43.20 -7.95 0.05
N ALA A 301 42.00 -8.44 -0.26
CA ALA A 301 40.94 -7.66 -0.87
C ALA A 301 40.16 -6.91 0.22
N ASP A 302 40.71 -5.84 0.79
CA ASP A 302 39.96 -5.01 1.74
C ASP A 302 40.42 -3.55 1.87
N SER A 303 40.82 -2.89 0.77
CA SER A 303 40.93 -1.42 0.76
C SER A 303 39.68 -0.79 0.14
N LYS A 304 38.79 -0.33 1.02
CA LYS A 304 37.68 0.60 0.74
C LYS A 304 38.16 2.03 0.38
N GLU A 305 39.32 2.19 -0.24
CA GLU A 305 39.75 3.50 -0.74
C GLU A 305 39.29 3.66 -2.18
N THR A 306 38.30 4.54 -2.33
CA THR A 306 37.46 4.77 -3.51
C THR A 306 38.18 5.52 -4.61
N ASP A 307 38.05 5.03 -5.84
CA ASP A 307 37.46 5.72 -7.00
C ASP A 307 37.13 7.24 -6.77
N ASN A 308 37.63 8.11 -7.66
CA ASN A 308 37.59 9.58 -7.72
C ASN A 308 38.30 10.36 -6.60
N LYS A 309 39.62 10.51 -6.70
CA LYS A 309 40.42 11.25 -5.70
C LYS A 309 40.31 12.76 -5.88
N GLU A 310 39.80 13.46 -4.87
CA GLU A 310 39.78 14.93 -4.79
C GLU A 310 41.23 15.46 -4.68
N LEU A 311 41.65 16.32 -5.61
CA LEU A 311 43.04 16.79 -5.72
C LEU A 311 43.29 18.12 -5.00
N ILE A 312 42.22 18.88 -4.81
CA ILE A 312 42.14 19.99 -3.88
C ILE A 312 41.34 19.43 -2.69
N GLY A 313 42.00 19.05 -1.58
CA GLY A 313 41.28 18.47 -0.43
C GLY A 313 41.94 17.42 0.47
N ASP A 314 43.20 16.98 0.30
CA ASP A 314 43.73 15.77 1.01
C ASP A 314 44.13 15.97 2.51
N THR A 315 43.57 16.96 3.20
CA THR A 315 43.56 17.03 4.68
C THR A 315 42.39 17.91 5.11
N ASP A 316 41.30 17.28 5.56
CA ASP A 316 40.18 17.79 6.36
C ASP A 316 39.46 19.13 6.02
N ASP A 317 39.87 20.02 5.10
CA ASP A 317 39.32 21.40 5.07
C ASP A 317 39.47 22.25 3.76
N MET A 318 39.12 21.80 2.54
CA MET A 318 39.39 22.65 1.33
C MET A 318 38.41 22.57 0.12
N THR A 319 37.12 22.89 0.27
CA THR A 319 36.31 23.34 -0.89
C THR A 319 36.63 24.81 -1.18
N LEU A 320 37.02 25.16 -2.41
CA LEU A 320 37.29 26.56 -2.79
C LEU A 320 35.96 27.32 -2.89
N LEU A 321 35.76 28.30 -2.02
CA LEU A 321 34.58 29.18 -2.05
C LEU A 321 34.92 30.42 -2.88
N MET A 322 34.37 30.47 -4.09
CA MET A 322 34.73 31.47 -5.10
C MET A 322 33.56 32.40 -5.41
N ILE A 323 33.86 33.60 -5.88
CA ILE A 323 32.83 34.56 -6.35
C ILE A 323 32.20 34.00 -7.64
N PRO A 324 30.86 33.86 -7.71
CA PRO A 324 30.13 33.48 -8.92
C PRO A 324 30.43 34.43 -10.08
N GLN A 325 30.86 33.89 -11.22
CA GLN A 325 31.32 34.67 -12.36
C GLN A 325 31.41 33.84 -13.64
N THR A 326 31.39 34.52 -14.79
CA THR A 326 31.90 33.92 -16.03
C THR A 326 33.40 34.18 -16.11
N LEU A 327 34.18 33.12 -16.27
CA LEU A 327 35.63 33.17 -16.19
C LEU A 327 36.22 33.92 -17.39
N PRO A 328 37.10 34.91 -17.14
CA PRO A 328 37.61 35.79 -18.18
C PRO A 328 38.64 35.09 -19.07
N LYS A 329 39.00 35.78 -20.16
CA LYS A 329 40.10 35.37 -21.02
C LYS A 329 41.42 35.27 -20.22
N GLY A 330 42.08 34.12 -20.30
CA GLY A 330 43.30 33.82 -19.55
C GLY A 330 43.08 33.09 -18.22
N ALA A 331 41.83 32.79 -17.84
CA ALA A 331 41.55 31.87 -16.73
C ALA A 331 41.96 30.44 -17.11
N GLU A 332 42.71 29.76 -16.24
CA GLU A 332 43.37 28.50 -16.57
C GLU A 332 43.47 27.57 -15.36
N LEU A 333 43.26 26.26 -15.55
CA LEU A 333 43.55 25.20 -14.59
C LEU A 333 44.85 24.49 -15.00
N LYS A 334 45.82 24.43 -14.09
CA LYS A 334 47.08 23.71 -14.27
C LYS A 334 47.19 22.56 -13.29
N ILE A 335 47.55 21.39 -13.81
CA ILE A 335 47.76 20.20 -13.00
C ILE A 335 49.15 19.65 -13.31
N VAL A 336 49.96 19.47 -12.28
CA VAL A 336 51.27 18.83 -12.42
C VAL A 336 51.13 17.36 -12.03
N PHE A 337 51.31 16.49 -13.02
CA PHE A 337 51.15 15.05 -12.92
C PHE A 337 52.49 14.35 -13.17
N LYS A 338 52.87 13.43 -12.29
CA LYS A 338 54.05 12.58 -12.41
C LYS A 338 53.60 11.15 -12.73
N GLU A 339 53.87 10.66 -13.93
CA GLU A 339 53.48 9.31 -14.36
C GLU A 339 54.29 8.24 -13.59
N ALA A 340 53.63 7.16 -13.19
CA ALA A 340 54.26 6.09 -12.41
C ALA A 340 55.27 5.26 -13.22
N LEU A 341 55.00 5.00 -14.50
CA LEU A 341 55.80 4.07 -15.31
C LEU A 341 57.15 4.65 -15.73
N THR A 342 57.17 5.89 -16.20
CA THR A 342 58.38 6.57 -16.69
C THR A 342 59.01 7.50 -15.66
N GLY A 343 58.24 7.93 -14.66
CA GLY A 343 58.64 8.97 -13.71
C GLY A 343 58.64 10.39 -14.29
N GLU A 344 58.21 10.57 -15.55
CA GLU A 344 58.12 11.86 -16.20
C GLU A 344 57.07 12.77 -15.54
N VAL A 345 57.37 14.07 -15.50
CA VAL A 345 56.51 15.09 -14.90
C VAL A 345 55.93 15.95 -16.01
N TYR A 346 54.61 15.94 -16.10
CA TYR A 346 53.82 16.69 -17.06
C TYR A 346 53.12 17.85 -16.36
N THR A 347 53.09 19.02 -17.00
CA THR A 347 52.19 20.12 -16.62
C THR A 347 51.06 20.16 -17.64
N LEU A 348 49.86 19.89 -17.18
CA LEU A 348 48.64 19.89 -17.98
C LEU A 348 47.94 21.22 -17.78
N SER A 349 47.56 21.86 -18.88
CA SER A 349 46.93 23.18 -18.88
C SER A 349 45.57 23.09 -19.57
N ALA A 350 44.50 23.47 -18.87
CA ALA A 350 43.15 23.54 -19.44
C ALA A 350 42.60 24.97 -19.34
N SER A 351 42.10 25.51 -20.46
CA SER A 351 41.45 26.82 -20.46
C SER A 351 40.12 26.75 -19.70
N LEU A 352 39.89 27.75 -18.87
CA LEU A 352 38.60 27.96 -18.20
C LEU A 352 37.82 29.14 -18.80
N GLU A 353 38.34 29.78 -19.86
CA GLU A 353 37.73 30.94 -20.50
C GLU A 353 36.27 30.66 -20.91
N GLY A 354 35.35 31.54 -20.52
CA GLY A 354 33.94 31.45 -20.87
C GLY A 354 33.12 30.45 -20.04
N LYS A 355 33.76 29.64 -19.20
CA LYS A 355 33.03 28.78 -18.25
C LYS A 355 32.38 29.62 -17.16
N THR A 356 31.24 29.16 -16.64
CA THR A 356 30.47 29.89 -15.64
C THR A 356 30.53 29.18 -14.29
N TRP A 357 30.70 29.97 -13.25
CA TRP A 357 30.59 29.60 -11.84
C TRP A 357 29.27 30.14 -11.30
N PRO A 358 28.22 29.31 -11.21
CA PRO A 358 26.91 29.74 -10.77
C PRO A 358 26.88 29.92 -9.24
N GLN A 359 26.07 30.88 -8.78
CA GLN A 359 25.85 31.15 -7.37
C GLN A 359 25.14 29.98 -6.69
N GLY A 360 25.62 29.57 -5.51
CA GLY A 360 25.00 28.54 -4.69
C GLY A 360 25.10 27.11 -5.24
N LYS A 361 25.97 26.87 -6.22
CA LYS A 361 26.22 25.55 -6.84
C LYS A 361 27.65 25.08 -6.58
N ILE A 362 27.89 23.78 -6.80
CA ILE A 362 29.21 23.18 -6.81
C ILE A 362 29.64 22.97 -8.27
N VAL A 363 30.84 23.46 -8.63
CA VAL A 363 31.47 23.21 -9.93
C VAL A 363 32.67 22.31 -9.71
N THR A 364 32.61 21.10 -10.24
CA THR A 364 33.67 20.10 -10.15
C THR A 364 34.34 19.93 -11.50
N TYR A 365 35.66 20.05 -11.51
CA TYR A 365 36.50 19.79 -12.66
C TYR A 365 37.11 18.39 -12.55
N TYR A 366 36.60 17.45 -13.33
CA TYR A 366 37.11 16.10 -13.43
C TYR A 366 38.19 16.00 -14.51
N VAL A 367 39.32 15.41 -14.14
CA VAL A 367 40.44 15.16 -15.04
C VAL A 367 40.37 13.71 -15.46
N SER A 368 40.15 13.43 -16.74
CA SER A 368 39.97 12.09 -17.31
C SER A 368 40.71 11.94 -18.64
N PRO A 369 41.21 10.74 -19.00
CA PRO A 369 41.64 10.45 -20.37
C PRO A 369 40.48 10.28 -21.38
N SER A 370 39.22 10.21 -20.94
CA SER A 370 38.07 10.09 -21.83
C SER A 370 37.69 11.42 -22.48
N SER A 371 37.36 11.40 -23.78
CA SER A 371 36.78 12.57 -24.48
C SER A 371 35.26 12.68 -24.35
N VAL A 372 34.63 11.74 -23.63
CA VAL A 372 33.17 11.59 -23.54
C VAL A 372 32.76 11.34 -22.09
N HIS A 373 31.76 12.07 -21.61
CA HIS A 373 31.10 11.85 -20.33
C HIS A 373 29.70 11.26 -20.53
N ILE A 374 29.34 10.23 -19.76
CA ILE A 374 28.06 9.52 -19.87
C ILE A 374 27.41 9.42 -18.49
N THR A 375 26.28 10.10 -18.30
CA THR A 375 25.49 10.04 -17.06
C THR A 375 24.19 9.27 -17.29
N PRO A 376 24.01 8.08 -16.71
CA PRO A 376 22.74 7.37 -16.77
C PRO A 376 21.68 8.02 -15.88
N VAL A 377 20.44 8.08 -16.36
CA VAL A 377 19.27 8.62 -15.65
C VAL A 377 18.12 7.63 -15.77
N VAL A 378 17.42 7.41 -14.64
CA VAL A 378 16.19 6.61 -14.58
C VAL A 378 15.04 7.48 -14.10
N GLU A 379 13.94 7.46 -14.82
CA GLU A 379 12.65 7.99 -14.38
C GLU A 379 11.69 6.84 -14.08
N PHE A 380 11.02 6.92 -12.93
CA PHE A 380 10.17 5.85 -12.40
C PHE A 380 8.90 6.44 -11.78
N ASN A 381 7.76 5.78 -11.96
CA ASN A 381 6.46 6.33 -11.56
C ASN A 381 5.99 5.92 -10.15
N LYS A 382 6.86 5.35 -9.31
CA LYS A 382 6.55 5.07 -7.89
C LYS A 382 7.38 5.95 -6.98
N SER A 383 6.79 6.39 -5.86
CA SER A 383 7.43 7.25 -4.87
C SER A 383 7.34 6.63 -3.47
N PRO A 384 8.41 6.68 -2.64
CA PRO A 384 8.38 6.20 -1.26
C PRO A 384 7.49 7.05 -0.34
N GLU A 385 7.13 8.26 -0.74
CA GLU A 385 6.28 9.18 0.02
C GLU A 385 4.79 9.02 -0.31
N ASN A 386 4.48 8.46 -1.48
CA ASN A 386 3.11 8.28 -1.94
C ASN A 386 2.46 7.06 -1.27
N GLN A 387 1.38 7.30 -0.52
CA GLN A 387 0.65 6.24 0.18
C GLN A 387 0.02 5.20 -0.75
N ASN A 388 -0.17 5.53 -2.04
CA ASN A 388 -0.70 4.60 -3.04
C ASN A 388 0.38 3.74 -3.71
N ASP A 389 1.67 4.03 -3.49
CA ASP A 389 2.79 3.30 -4.10
C ASP A 389 3.39 2.22 -3.17
N ILE A 390 2.65 1.83 -2.11
CA ILE A 390 3.04 0.72 -1.23
C ILE A 390 3.08 -0.58 -2.04
N LEU A 391 4.16 -1.35 -1.90
CA LEU A 391 4.29 -2.66 -2.53
C LEU A 391 3.31 -3.64 -1.88
N PRO A 392 2.39 -4.28 -2.63
CA PRO A 392 1.54 -5.32 -2.08
C PRO A 392 2.36 -6.47 -1.48
N TYR A 393 1.77 -7.24 -0.56
CA TYR A 393 2.46 -8.39 0.05
C TYR A 393 2.77 -9.50 -0.96
N SER A 394 2.14 -9.50 -2.14
CA SER A 394 2.50 -10.35 -3.28
C SER A 394 3.85 -10.00 -3.91
N GLY A 395 4.45 -8.86 -3.54
CA GLY A 395 5.72 -8.40 -4.10
C GLY A 395 5.61 -7.80 -5.50
N VAL A 396 4.40 -7.47 -5.97
CA VAL A 396 4.16 -7.08 -7.36
C VAL A 396 3.70 -5.63 -7.47
N TRP A 397 4.41 -4.82 -8.23
CA TRP A 397 3.94 -3.50 -8.66
C TRP A 397 3.47 -3.54 -10.10
N HIS A 398 2.17 -3.38 -10.30
CA HIS A 398 1.58 -3.17 -11.62
C HIS A 398 1.57 -1.70 -12.03
N ASP A 399 1.27 -1.47 -13.31
CA ASP A 399 1.19 -0.17 -13.96
C ASP A 399 2.44 0.69 -13.73
N VAL A 400 3.58 0.01 -13.71
CA VAL A 400 4.88 0.67 -13.64
C VAL A 400 5.13 1.34 -14.97
N THR A 401 5.62 2.57 -14.90
CA THR A 401 6.22 3.26 -16.04
C THR A 401 7.66 3.59 -15.68
N VAL A 402 8.60 3.11 -16.48
CA VAL A 402 10.04 3.30 -16.27
C VAL A 402 10.71 3.75 -17.56
N LYS A 403 11.62 4.72 -17.46
CA LYS A 403 12.37 5.26 -18.60
C LYS A 403 13.83 5.38 -18.20
N ALA A 404 14.73 4.75 -18.93
CA ALA A 404 16.17 4.88 -18.73
C ALA A 404 16.83 5.52 -19.95
N TYR A 405 17.74 6.46 -19.72
CA TYR A 405 18.52 7.11 -20.77
C TYR A 405 19.88 7.53 -20.25
N ALA A 406 20.81 7.80 -21.16
CA ALA A 406 22.11 8.37 -20.84
C ALA A 406 22.22 9.78 -21.42
N ALA A 407 22.65 10.73 -20.60
CA ALA A 407 23.12 12.04 -21.03
C ALA A 407 24.58 11.93 -21.46
N VAL A 408 24.89 12.33 -22.69
CA VAL A 408 26.22 12.21 -23.31
C VAL A 408 26.75 13.59 -23.67
N THR A 409 27.92 13.95 -23.11
CA THR A 409 28.66 15.18 -23.44
C THR A 409 30.01 14.80 -24.05
N LYS A 410 30.39 15.42 -25.17
CA LYS A 410 31.63 15.13 -25.91
C LYS A 410 32.59 16.33 -25.92
N ALA A 411 33.88 16.06 -26.10
CA ALA A 411 34.90 17.08 -26.19
C ALA A 411 34.59 18.13 -27.28
N GLY A 412 34.63 19.41 -26.89
CA GLY A 412 34.35 20.55 -27.78
C GLY A 412 32.87 20.82 -28.08
N GLU A 413 31.94 20.05 -27.50
CA GLU A 413 30.50 20.28 -27.61
C GLU A 413 29.94 20.83 -26.28
N SER A 414 29.14 21.90 -26.38
CA SER A 414 28.41 22.51 -25.25
C SER A 414 26.95 22.05 -25.15
N VAL A 415 26.56 21.08 -25.98
CA VAL A 415 25.19 20.53 -26.04
C VAL A 415 25.21 19.06 -25.63
N THR A 416 24.56 18.76 -24.50
CA THR A 416 24.31 17.38 -24.06
C THR A 416 23.29 16.71 -24.99
N ARG A 417 23.55 15.46 -25.37
CA ARG A 417 22.63 14.62 -26.16
C ARG A 417 22.14 13.45 -25.31
N TYR A 418 20.92 12.98 -25.58
CA TYR A 418 20.29 11.89 -24.84
C TYR A 418 20.17 10.63 -25.70
N VAL A 419 20.46 9.48 -25.08
CA VAL A 419 20.35 8.16 -25.72
C VAL A 419 19.46 7.27 -24.85
N LYS A 420 18.42 6.66 -25.44
CA LYS A 420 17.58 5.67 -24.74
C LYS A 420 18.45 4.48 -24.32
N LEU A 421 18.35 4.08 -23.06
CA LEU A 421 18.97 2.85 -22.54
C LEU A 421 17.93 1.72 -22.49
N PRO A 422 18.37 0.45 -22.43
CA PRO A 422 17.49 -0.68 -22.14
C PRO A 422 16.75 -0.49 -20.80
N THR A 423 15.63 -1.20 -20.65
CA THR A 423 14.87 -1.22 -19.40
C THR A 423 15.76 -1.58 -18.21
N PRO A 424 15.79 -0.77 -17.13
CA PRO A 424 16.69 -1.02 -16.01
C PRO A 424 16.26 -2.25 -15.20
N GLU A 425 17.23 -3.01 -14.69
CA GLU A 425 17.00 -3.98 -13.61
C GLU A 425 16.74 -3.22 -12.32
N ILE A 426 15.78 -3.66 -11.51
CA ILE A 426 15.60 -3.11 -10.18
C ILE A 426 16.39 -3.96 -9.18
N LYS A 427 17.33 -3.37 -8.48
CA LYS A 427 17.92 -3.96 -7.28
C LYS A 427 17.10 -3.50 -6.08
N TYR A 428 16.85 -4.41 -5.16
CA TYR A 428 16.19 -4.09 -3.91
C TYR A 428 16.86 -4.76 -2.74
N SER A 429 16.70 -4.21 -1.53
CA SER A 429 17.12 -4.88 -0.30
C SER A 429 16.06 -4.80 0.78
N PHE A 430 15.68 -5.97 1.29
CA PHE A 430 14.91 -6.09 2.53
C PHE A 430 15.92 -6.31 3.66
N ASP A 431 15.88 -5.49 4.71
CA ASP A 431 16.75 -5.63 5.88
C ASP A 431 18.25 -5.74 5.56
N GLY A 432 18.69 -5.09 4.47
CA GLY A 432 20.09 -5.09 4.00
C GLY A 432 20.49 -6.27 3.10
N ALA A 433 19.62 -7.26 2.87
CA ALA A 433 19.89 -8.35 1.94
C ALA A 433 19.52 -7.96 0.50
N ALA A 434 20.53 -7.76 -0.36
CA ALA A 434 20.33 -7.35 -1.75
C ALA A 434 19.79 -8.49 -2.63
N SER A 435 18.88 -8.16 -3.53
CA SER A 435 18.30 -9.05 -4.53
C SER A 435 17.94 -8.24 -5.78
N THR A 436 17.63 -8.94 -6.88
CA THR A 436 17.26 -8.30 -8.16
C THR A 436 15.84 -8.69 -8.52
N GLY A 437 15.01 -7.69 -8.82
CA GLY A 437 13.64 -7.87 -9.27
C GLY A 437 13.57 -8.11 -10.77
N ILE A 438 12.43 -8.62 -11.21
CA ILE A 438 12.17 -8.94 -12.62
C ILE A 438 11.21 -7.88 -13.16
N PHE A 439 11.53 -7.30 -14.33
CA PHE A 439 10.59 -6.48 -15.08
C PHE A 439 9.86 -7.36 -16.09
N CYS A 440 8.54 -7.25 -16.10
CA CYS A 440 7.68 -7.81 -17.13
C CYS A 440 7.05 -6.67 -17.93
N ASP A 441 7.00 -6.75 -19.26
CA ASP A 441 6.34 -5.72 -20.06
C ASP A 441 4.80 -5.70 -19.87
N SER A 442 4.08 -4.83 -20.58
CA SER A 442 2.61 -4.77 -20.49
C SER A 442 1.92 -6.08 -20.86
N LEU A 443 2.60 -6.93 -21.64
CA LEU A 443 2.13 -8.26 -22.00
C LEU A 443 2.58 -9.33 -20.97
N GLY A 444 3.23 -8.97 -19.87
CA GLY A 444 3.68 -9.92 -18.85
C GLY A 444 4.96 -10.68 -19.20
N ARG A 445 5.65 -10.35 -20.31
CA ARG A 445 6.90 -11.02 -20.69
C ARG A 445 8.07 -10.52 -19.87
N ASP A 446 8.84 -11.44 -19.30
CA ASP A 446 10.11 -11.13 -18.66
C ASP A 446 11.05 -10.45 -19.66
N VAL A 447 11.47 -9.24 -19.31
CA VAL A 447 12.40 -8.46 -20.12
C VAL A 447 13.79 -8.62 -19.54
N VAL A 448 14.68 -9.26 -20.29
CA VAL A 448 16.11 -9.27 -19.98
C VAL A 448 16.71 -7.98 -20.51
N PRO A 449 17.39 -7.17 -19.68
CA PRO A 449 18.09 -5.99 -20.17
C PRO A 449 19.27 -6.42 -21.03
N VAL A 450 19.12 -6.23 -22.33
CA VAL A 450 20.20 -6.40 -23.30
C VAL A 450 20.46 -5.04 -23.93
N ALA A 451 21.69 -4.55 -23.80
CA ALA A 451 22.14 -3.42 -24.59
C ALA A 451 22.37 -3.90 -26.03
N GLU A 452 21.35 -3.83 -26.87
CA GLU A 452 21.57 -3.86 -28.32
C GLU A 452 22.33 -2.60 -28.72
N TYR A 453 23.39 -2.75 -29.52
CA TYR A 453 24.10 -1.61 -30.08
C TYR A 453 23.10 -0.78 -30.89
N ALA A 454 22.72 0.38 -30.37
CA ALA A 454 21.96 1.34 -31.15
C ALA A 454 22.80 1.71 -32.39
N GLU A 455 22.32 1.34 -33.57
CA GLU A 455 22.85 1.92 -34.81
C GLU A 455 22.74 3.46 -34.68
N THR A 456 23.86 4.11 -34.95
CA THR A 456 24.33 5.39 -34.41
C THR A 456 23.58 6.66 -34.85
N GLU A 457 22.26 6.62 -35.10
CA GLU A 457 21.51 7.76 -35.68
C GLU A 457 20.39 8.39 -34.83
N LYS A 458 20.09 7.95 -33.60
CA LYS A 458 18.97 8.50 -32.78
C LYS A 458 19.41 9.19 -31.48
N TYR A 459 20.21 10.24 -31.58
CA TYR A 459 20.43 11.15 -30.45
C TYR A 459 19.25 12.12 -30.33
N GLU A 460 18.67 12.26 -29.14
CA GLU A 460 17.68 13.30 -28.85
C GLU A 460 18.34 14.50 -28.16
N THR A 461 17.80 15.70 -28.37
CA THR A 461 18.22 16.92 -27.67
C THR A 461 17.34 17.25 -26.47
N ASP A 462 16.28 16.47 -26.26
CA ASP A 462 15.26 16.67 -25.23
C ASP A 462 14.90 15.30 -24.61
N PRO A 463 15.12 15.10 -23.29
CA PRO A 463 14.86 13.82 -22.63
C PRO A 463 13.37 13.44 -22.57
N ASP A 464 12.46 14.38 -22.81
CA ASP A 464 11.01 14.12 -22.84
C ASP A 464 10.58 13.38 -24.12
N LYS A 465 11.43 13.38 -25.15
CA LYS A 465 11.20 12.60 -26.38
C LYS A 465 11.57 11.13 -26.23
N ILE A 466 12.28 10.76 -25.17
CA ILE A 466 12.59 9.37 -24.87
C ILE A 466 11.32 8.67 -24.37
N THR A 467 10.94 7.59 -25.04
CA THR A 467 9.75 6.81 -24.69
C THR A 467 9.95 6.03 -23.38
N SER A 468 8.96 6.04 -22.50
CA SER A 468 8.91 5.15 -21.33
C SER A 468 8.38 3.76 -21.69
N GLU A 469 8.79 2.77 -20.90
CA GLU A 469 8.27 1.41 -20.93
C GLU A 469 7.20 1.26 -19.85
N ARG A 470 6.07 0.62 -20.20
CA ARG A 470 5.01 0.27 -19.24
C ARG A 470 5.04 -1.22 -18.97
N GLY A 471 4.91 -1.60 -17.70
CA GLY A 471 4.95 -3.00 -17.31
C GLY A 471 4.67 -3.24 -15.83
N THR A 472 5.25 -4.32 -15.31
CA THR A 472 5.13 -4.80 -13.95
C THR A 472 6.52 -5.11 -13.39
N TYR A 473 6.81 -4.66 -12.17
CA TYR A 473 7.99 -5.14 -11.44
C TYR A 473 7.57 -6.22 -10.43
N TYR A 474 8.30 -7.33 -10.45
CA TYR A 474 8.19 -8.41 -9.48
C TYR A 474 9.42 -8.40 -8.57
N LEU A 475 9.16 -8.16 -7.28
CA LEU A 475 10.12 -8.21 -6.19
C LEU A 475 9.75 -9.38 -5.28
N LYS A 476 10.49 -9.58 -4.19
CA LYS A 476 10.21 -10.64 -3.22
C LYS A 476 8.86 -10.41 -2.53
N ALA A 477 8.01 -11.42 -2.53
CA ALA A 477 6.77 -11.44 -1.78
C ALA A 477 7.04 -11.61 -0.27
N GLN A 478 5.99 -11.45 0.54
CA GLN A 478 6.05 -11.78 1.96
C GLN A 478 6.15 -13.31 2.14
N PRO A 479 6.96 -13.83 3.08
CA PRO A 479 7.24 -15.26 3.17
C PRO A 479 6.00 -16.17 3.32
N ASP A 480 5.00 -15.79 4.12
CA ASP A 480 3.79 -16.60 4.26
C ASP A 480 2.89 -16.54 3.02
N PHE A 481 2.98 -15.47 2.23
CA PHE A 481 2.34 -15.43 0.92
C PHE A 481 3.01 -16.42 -0.04
N GLU A 482 4.36 -16.48 -0.07
CA GLU A 482 5.11 -17.45 -0.87
C GLU A 482 4.74 -18.89 -0.50
N ASN A 483 4.53 -19.17 0.80
CA ASN A 483 4.06 -20.48 1.27
C ASN A 483 2.68 -20.84 0.67
N LEU A 484 1.71 -19.93 0.73
CA LEU A 484 0.37 -20.15 0.17
C LEU A 484 0.37 -20.27 -1.37
N GLN A 485 1.22 -19.49 -2.03
CA GLN A 485 1.40 -19.58 -3.49
C GLN A 485 2.05 -20.90 -3.89
N GLY A 486 2.96 -21.44 -3.06
CA GLY A 486 3.64 -22.73 -3.28
C GLY A 486 2.73 -23.96 -3.26
N GLU A 487 1.50 -23.84 -2.74
CA GLU A 487 0.48 -24.90 -2.79
C GLU A 487 -0.12 -25.09 -4.21
N PHE A 488 0.09 -24.12 -5.11
CA PHE A 488 -0.25 -24.26 -6.54
C PHE A 488 0.86 -25.01 -7.27
N ALA A 489 0.52 -25.76 -8.33
CA ALA A 489 1.51 -26.55 -9.07
C ALA A 489 2.59 -25.63 -9.69
N SER A 490 3.87 -25.95 -9.45
CA SER A 490 4.99 -25.11 -9.93
C SER A 490 5.00 -24.92 -11.44
N THR A 491 4.62 -25.95 -12.21
CA THR A 491 4.48 -25.85 -13.67
C THR A 491 3.40 -24.86 -14.09
N ASP A 492 2.33 -24.72 -13.32
CA ASP A 492 1.24 -23.78 -13.62
C ASP A 492 1.67 -22.33 -13.34
N LEU A 493 2.62 -22.13 -12.42
CA LEU A 493 3.24 -20.82 -12.15
C LEU A 493 4.27 -20.44 -13.22
N GLU A 494 5.00 -21.41 -13.76
CA GLU A 494 6.03 -21.21 -14.80
C GLU A 494 5.46 -21.08 -16.23
N THR A 495 4.32 -21.73 -16.52
CA THR A 495 3.79 -21.84 -17.90
C THR A 495 2.89 -20.69 -18.34
N PHE A 496 2.48 -19.79 -17.44
CA PHE A 496 1.65 -18.65 -17.79
C PHE A 496 2.42 -17.33 -17.69
N SER A 497 2.91 -16.87 -18.83
CA SER A 497 3.58 -15.57 -19.01
C SER A 497 2.63 -14.36 -18.95
N GLY A 498 1.30 -14.56 -18.86
CA GLY A 498 0.34 -13.45 -18.80
C GLY A 498 0.17 -12.67 -20.11
N LEU A 499 0.58 -13.26 -21.24
CA LEU A 499 0.57 -12.67 -22.58
C LEU A 499 -0.82 -12.18 -23.02
N GLU A 500 -0.95 -10.86 -23.17
CA GLU A 500 -2.11 -10.18 -23.79
C GLU A 500 -2.23 -10.51 -25.29
N ASN A 501 -1.16 -11.03 -25.91
CA ASN A 501 -1.02 -11.30 -27.34
C ASN A 501 -0.86 -12.77 -27.71
N ASP A 502 -0.87 -13.70 -26.75
CA ASP A 502 -1.12 -15.06 -27.17
C ASP A 502 -2.60 -15.12 -27.57
N GLU A 503 -2.90 -15.73 -28.71
CA GLU A 503 -4.24 -16.26 -29.01
C GLU A 503 -4.60 -17.38 -28.00
N ILE A 504 -4.42 -17.15 -26.69
CA ILE A 504 -4.90 -18.03 -25.64
C ILE A 504 -6.39 -17.82 -25.60
N ASP A 505 -7.10 -18.73 -26.24
CA ASP A 505 -8.53 -18.89 -26.04
C ASP A 505 -8.80 -18.95 -24.54
N PRO A 506 -9.57 -18.00 -23.98
CA PRO A 506 -9.89 -18.01 -22.56
C PRO A 506 -10.55 -19.33 -22.18
N VAL A 507 -10.15 -19.88 -21.03
CA VAL A 507 -10.71 -21.12 -20.50
C VAL A 507 -12.20 -20.91 -20.24
N ASP A 508 -12.99 -21.76 -20.86
CA ASP A 508 -14.44 -21.76 -20.78
C ASP A 508 -14.90 -22.46 -19.50
N LEU A 509 -15.19 -21.68 -18.46
CA LEU A 509 -15.54 -22.20 -17.14
C LEU A 509 -16.90 -22.92 -17.13
N TYR A 510 -17.79 -22.61 -18.08
CA TYR A 510 -19.03 -23.34 -18.28
C TYR A 510 -18.76 -24.77 -18.78
N LYS A 511 -17.84 -24.93 -19.73
CA LYS A 511 -17.42 -26.26 -20.20
C LYS A 511 -16.60 -27.03 -19.15
N GLU A 512 -15.69 -26.38 -18.43
CA GLU A 512 -14.97 -27.01 -17.31
C GLU A 512 -15.92 -27.46 -16.19
N GLY A 513 -17.07 -26.79 -16.04
CA GLY A 513 -18.17 -27.16 -15.15
C GLY A 513 -19.09 -28.27 -15.68
N GLY A 514 -18.80 -28.88 -16.82
CA GLY A 514 -19.65 -29.94 -17.39
C GLY A 514 -20.88 -29.42 -18.14
N ASN A 515 -20.79 -28.23 -18.74
CA ASN A 515 -21.89 -27.53 -19.43
C ASN A 515 -23.04 -27.12 -18.48
N GLU A 516 -22.70 -26.76 -17.24
CA GLU A 516 -23.63 -26.21 -16.26
C GLU A 516 -23.15 -24.81 -15.83
N SER A 517 -24.02 -23.80 -15.92
CA SER A 517 -23.74 -22.46 -15.38
C SER A 517 -23.85 -22.45 -13.86
N ALA A 518 -23.04 -21.63 -13.19
CA ALA A 518 -23.02 -21.55 -11.73
C ALA A 518 -22.99 -20.11 -11.19
N ASN A 519 -23.33 -19.93 -9.91
CA ASN A 519 -23.07 -18.67 -9.18
C ASN A 519 -21.62 -18.58 -8.64
N CYS A 520 -20.90 -19.70 -8.58
CA CYS A 520 -19.50 -19.78 -8.19
C CYS A 520 -18.70 -20.52 -9.25
N TYR A 521 -17.55 -19.99 -9.66
CA TYR A 521 -16.61 -20.67 -10.55
C TYR A 521 -15.26 -20.83 -9.87
N MET A 522 -14.68 -22.03 -9.97
CA MET A 522 -13.38 -22.36 -9.39
C MET A 522 -12.26 -22.20 -10.41
N VAL A 523 -11.15 -21.63 -9.98
CA VAL A 523 -9.95 -21.43 -10.80
C VAL A 523 -8.72 -21.96 -10.06
N GLY A 524 -7.97 -22.86 -10.70
CA GLY A 524 -6.82 -23.53 -10.08
C GLY A 524 -5.46 -23.13 -10.62
N LYS A 525 -5.41 -22.31 -11.68
CA LYS A 525 -4.16 -21.93 -12.34
C LYS A 525 -4.23 -20.52 -12.92
N PRO A 526 -3.09 -19.87 -13.17
CA PRO A 526 -3.06 -18.61 -13.89
C PRO A 526 -3.61 -18.76 -15.32
N GLY A 527 -4.26 -17.73 -15.86
CA GLY A 527 -4.95 -17.84 -17.15
C GLY A 527 -5.95 -16.74 -17.43
N TYR A 528 -6.36 -16.62 -18.69
CA TYR A 528 -7.62 -15.96 -19.05
C TYR A 528 -8.77 -16.95 -18.95
N TYR A 529 -9.89 -16.50 -18.40
CA TYR A 529 -11.09 -17.30 -18.13
C TYR A 529 -12.33 -16.56 -18.63
N MET A 530 -13.36 -17.32 -18.98
CA MET A 530 -14.65 -16.76 -19.35
C MET A 530 -15.82 -17.63 -18.89
N PHE A 531 -16.98 -17.01 -18.64
CA PHE A 531 -18.25 -17.68 -18.36
C PHE A 531 -19.43 -16.91 -18.98
N PRO A 532 -20.55 -17.59 -19.31
CA PRO A 532 -21.70 -16.95 -19.93
C PRO A 532 -22.45 -16.07 -18.94
N VAL A 533 -23.02 -14.97 -19.44
CA VAL A 533 -23.80 -14.01 -18.65
C VAL A 533 -25.25 -14.45 -18.59
N VAL A 534 -25.53 -15.30 -17.60
CA VAL A 534 -26.84 -15.94 -17.35
C VAL A 534 -27.21 -15.90 -15.87
N TYR A 535 -28.49 -16.04 -15.55
CA TYR A 535 -28.94 -16.07 -14.15
C TYR A 535 -28.46 -17.34 -13.45
N GLY A 536 -27.38 -17.25 -12.68
CA GLY A 536 -26.88 -18.32 -11.81
C GLY A 536 -26.88 -19.70 -12.47
N ASN A 537 -27.76 -20.58 -12.01
CA ASN A 537 -27.79 -22.00 -12.34
C ASN A 537 -28.82 -22.37 -13.42
N THR A 538 -29.20 -21.42 -14.28
CA THR A 538 -30.33 -21.59 -15.23
C THR A 538 -29.93 -22.04 -16.63
N TYR A 539 -28.65 -22.18 -16.95
CA TYR A 539 -28.17 -22.58 -18.27
C TYR A 539 -27.41 -23.90 -18.18
N GLU A 540 -27.94 -24.95 -18.82
CA GLU A 540 -27.38 -26.30 -18.79
C GLU A 540 -27.52 -26.93 -20.18
N ASP A 541 -26.45 -27.59 -20.66
CA ASP A 541 -26.40 -28.23 -21.98
C ASP A 541 -26.93 -27.36 -23.15
N GLY A 542 -26.61 -26.07 -23.14
CA GLY A 542 -27.02 -25.12 -24.17
C GLY A 542 -28.48 -24.68 -24.09
N ALA A 543 -29.20 -24.99 -23.01
CA ALA A 543 -30.63 -24.71 -22.85
C ALA A 543 -31.00 -24.22 -21.44
N LEU A 544 -32.27 -23.83 -21.27
CA LEU A 544 -32.82 -23.45 -19.98
C LEU A 544 -32.92 -24.67 -19.05
N ASN A 545 -32.18 -24.66 -17.95
CA ASN A 545 -32.47 -25.50 -16.79
C ASN A 545 -33.71 -24.97 -16.07
N SER A 546 -34.87 -25.49 -16.46
CA SER A 546 -36.14 -25.07 -15.86
C SER A 546 -36.30 -25.47 -14.39
N GLU A 547 -35.58 -26.49 -13.91
CA GLU A 547 -35.65 -26.95 -12.51
C GLU A 547 -35.13 -25.86 -11.56
N ALA A 548 -34.10 -25.11 -11.98
CA ALA A 548 -33.50 -24.03 -11.19
C ALA A 548 -34.46 -22.86 -10.89
N ILE A 549 -35.52 -22.69 -11.69
CA ILE A 549 -36.49 -21.59 -11.54
C ILE A 549 -37.93 -22.05 -11.26
N THR A 550 -38.16 -23.36 -11.16
CA THR A 550 -39.50 -23.92 -10.95
C THR A 550 -39.71 -24.29 -9.49
N ILE A 551 -40.53 -23.50 -8.78
CA ILE A 551 -40.92 -23.79 -7.40
C ILE A 551 -42.02 -24.86 -7.39
N THR A 552 -41.71 -26.02 -6.78
CA THR A 552 -42.61 -27.18 -6.74
C THR A 552 -43.71 -27.03 -5.68
N ASN A 553 -43.40 -26.46 -4.50
CA ASN A 553 -44.38 -26.22 -3.44
C ASN A 553 -44.74 -24.72 -3.34
N LYS A 554 -45.98 -24.39 -3.71
CA LYS A 554 -46.50 -22.99 -3.76
C LYS A 554 -47.34 -22.59 -2.55
N THR A 555 -47.32 -23.36 -1.47
CA THR A 555 -48.24 -23.15 -0.34
C THR A 555 -47.66 -22.28 0.79
N SER A 556 -46.33 -22.15 0.89
CA SER A 556 -45.63 -21.30 1.87
C SER A 556 -44.26 -20.87 1.31
N GLY A 557 -44.08 -19.59 0.93
CA GLY A 557 -42.78 -19.05 0.48
C GLY A 557 -42.84 -18.25 -0.82
N LEU A 558 -41.79 -18.33 -1.67
CA LEU A 558 -41.74 -17.65 -2.96
C LEU A 558 -42.78 -18.20 -3.94
N LYS A 559 -43.43 -17.31 -4.70
CA LYS A 559 -44.29 -17.61 -5.86
C LYS A 559 -43.45 -17.94 -7.09
N HIS A 560 -42.34 -17.23 -7.25
CA HIS A 560 -41.36 -17.38 -8.32
C HIS A 560 -40.07 -16.65 -7.94
N TYR A 561 -38.98 -17.00 -8.60
CA TYR A 561 -37.70 -16.31 -8.50
C TYR A 561 -37.70 -14.98 -9.25
N VAL A 562 -36.92 -14.01 -8.77
CA VAL A 562 -36.93 -12.63 -9.28
C VAL A 562 -35.54 -12.09 -9.65
N ASP A 563 -35.50 -11.17 -10.62
CA ASP A 563 -34.29 -10.44 -11.00
C ASP A 563 -34.00 -9.27 -10.05
N TYR A 564 -32.94 -8.51 -10.37
CA TYR A 564 -32.52 -7.29 -9.66
C TYR A 564 -33.56 -6.15 -9.63
N LYS A 565 -34.68 -6.28 -10.37
CA LYS A 565 -35.81 -5.34 -10.42
C LYS A 565 -37.12 -5.95 -9.90
N GLY A 566 -37.05 -7.14 -9.30
CA GLY A 566 -38.22 -7.84 -8.76
C GLY A 566 -39.09 -8.51 -9.83
N ASN A 567 -38.65 -8.57 -11.09
CA ASN A 567 -39.39 -9.24 -12.15
C ASN A 567 -39.16 -10.75 -12.11
N GLN A 568 -40.18 -11.53 -12.46
CA GLN A 568 -40.05 -12.98 -12.56
C GLN A 568 -38.95 -13.40 -13.55
N ILE A 569 -38.02 -14.24 -13.11
CA ILE A 569 -37.06 -14.93 -13.98
C ILE A 569 -37.79 -16.05 -14.74
N LYS A 570 -37.78 -15.98 -16.07
CA LYS A 570 -38.46 -16.95 -16.97
C LYS A 570 -37.52 -17.70 -17.91
N GLY A 571 -36.28 -17.25 -18.00
CA GLY A 571 -35.24 -17.80 -18.87
C GLY A 571 -33.86 -17.57 -18.24
N TYR A 572 -32.81 -17.94 -18.97
CA TYR A 572 -31.44 -17.87 -18.47
C TYR A 572 -30.72 -16.57 -18.87
N GLU A 573 -31.12 -15.96 -19.98
CA GLU A 573 -30.39 -14.85 -20.60
C GLU A 573 -30.45 -13.55 -19.78
N ILE A 574 -29.30 -12.93 -19.57
CA ILE A 574 -29.19 -11.56 -19.04
C ILE A 574 -28.82 -10.64 -20.21
N THR A 575 -29.77 -9.81 -20.65
CA THR A 575 -29.61 -8.91 -21.82
C THR A 575 -29.36 -7.46 -21.44
N GLN A 576 -29.53 -7.12 -20.15
CA GLN A 576 -29.45 -5.75 -19.64
C GLN A 576 -28.01 -5.31 -19.35
N GLY A 577 -27.06 -6.25 -19.28
CA GLY A 577 -25.66 -5.99 -18.98
C GLY A 577 -24.96 -5.18 -20.07
N VAL A 578 -24.26 -4.11 -19.67
CA VAL A 578 -23.46 -3.25 -20.57
C VAL A 578 -21.97 -3.25 -20.25
N ASP A 579 -21.60 -3.60 -19.02
CA ASP A 579 -20.22 -3.86 -18.63
C ASP A 579 -20.14 -4.91 -17.51
N ALA A 580 -18.92 -5.41 -17.28
CA ALA A 580 -18.58 -6.28 -16.16
C ALA A 580 -17.40 -5.66 -15.41
N VAL A 581 -17.42 -5.72 -14.07
CA VAL A 581 -16.38 -5.14 -13.22
C VAL A 581 -16.08 -6.03 -12.03
N LEU A 582 -14.84 -5.94 -11.53
CA LEU A 582 -14.46 -6.52 -10.24
C LEU A 582 -15.08 -5.68 -9.11
N ALA A 583 -15.97 -6.29 -8.32
CA ALA A 583 -16.59 -5.63 -7.18
C ALA A 583 -15.71 -5.67 -5.92
N TRP A 584 -15.03 -6.79 -5.67
CA TRP A 584 -13.97 -6.90 -4.66
C TRP A 584 -13.16 -8.18 -4.89
N GLN A 585 -11.96 -8.21 -4.36
CA GLN A 585 -11.16 -9.42 -4.16
C GLN A 585 -10.44 -9.34 -2.82
N ASP A 586 -10.17 -10.49 -2.21
CA ASP A 586 -9.55 -10.58 -0.87
C ASP A 586 -8.05 -10.90 -0.88
N ALA A 587 -7.44 -10.90 -2.08
CA ALA A 587 -6.00 -10.90 -2.32
C ALA A 587 -5.63 -9.88 -3.42
N PRO A 588 -4.48 -9.19 -3.31
CA PRO A 588 -4.07 -8.16 -4.24
C PRO A 588 -3.80 -8.78 -5.60
N ASP A 589 -4.41 -8.19 -6.63
CA ASP A 589 -4.18 -8.53 -8.03
C ASP A 589 -4.38 -10.03 -8.33
N LEU A 590 -5.33 -10.66 -7.62
CA LEU A 590 -5.73 -12.05 -7.84
C LEU A 590 -6.46 -12.19 -9.18
N VAL A 591 -7.44 -11.32 -9.42
CA VAL A 591 -8.24 -11.20 -10.65
C VAL A 591 -8.13 -9.78 -11.21
N ASP A 592 -7.94 -9.67 -12.53
CA ASP A 592 -7.99 -8.40 -13.25
C ASP A 592 -8.51 -8.57 -14.69
N ALA A 593 -8.36 -7.52 -15.52
CA ALA A 593 -8.81 -7.50 -16.92
C ALA A 593 -10.28 -7.96 -17.09
N VAL A 594 -11.14 -7.59 -16.13
CA VAL A 594 -12.56 -7.94 -16.14
C VAL A 594 -13.27 -7.10 -17.19
N GLU A 595 -13.93 -7.78 -18.12
CA GLU A 595 -14.70 -7.14 -19.19
C GLU A 595 -15.91 -7.97 -19.61
N LEU A 596 -16.84 -7.31 -20.29
CA LEU A 596 -18.02 -7.93 -20.89
C LEU A 596 -17.82 -8.07 -22.40
N ILE A 597 -17.80 -9.31 -22.89
CA ILE A 597 -17.85 -9.65 -24.30
C ILE A 597 -19.32 -9.63 -24.73
N PRO A 598 -19.72 -8.81 -25.72
CA PRO A 598 -21.10 -8.72 -26.15
C PRO A 598 -21.54 -9.98 -26.89
N ALA A 599 -22.86 -10.26 -26.89
CA ALA A 599 -23.46 -11.46 -27.47
C ALA A 599 -23.04 -11.79 -28.92
N LYS A 600 -22.80 -10.77 -29.75
CA LYS A 600 -22.37 -10.93 -31.14
C LYS A 600 -20.96 -11.52 -31.29
N ASP A 601 -20.11 -11.31 -30.29
CA ASP A 601 -18.71 -11.75 -30.24
C ASP A 601 -18.53 -12.90 -29.21
N GLY A 602 -19.58 -13.20 -28.46
CA GLY A 602 -19.64 -14.29 -27.49
C GLY A 602 -20.01 -15.64 -28.14
N LYS A 603 -20.09 -16.68 -27.30
CA LYS A 603 -20.50 -18.03 -27.72
C LYS A 603 -22.00 -18.22 -27.50
N ASP A 604 -22.62 -19.08 -28.31
CA ASP A 604 -24.05 -19.44 -28.25
C ASP A 604 -25.02 -18.25 -28.32
N GLY A 605 -24.57 -17.12 -28.89
CA GLY A 605 -25.37 -15.89 -28.96
C GLY A 605 -25.57 -15.20 -27.60
N LEU A 606 -24.78 -15.56 -26.58
CA LEU A 606 -24.84 -14.98 -25.24
C LEU A 606 -23.69 -14.00 -25.00
N PRO A 607 -23.89 -12.96 -24.16
CA PRO A 607 -22.78 -12.21 -23.62
C PRO A 607 -21.94 -13.08 -22.67
N TRP A 608 -20.64 -12.79 -22.57
CA TRP A 608 -19.71 -13.51 -21.70
C TRP A 608 -18.88 -12.54 -20.87
N VAL A 609 -18.59 -12.88 -19.62
CA VAL A 609 -17.54 -12.21 -18.86
C VAL A 609 -16.22 -12.84 -19.21
N ARG A 610 -15.19 -12.01 -19.45
CA ARG A 610 -13.78 -12.43 -19.51
C ARG A 610 -13.01 -11.77 -18.37
N PHE A 611 -12.09 -12.51 -17.75
CA PHE A 611 -11.18 -12.01 -16.73
C PHE A 611 -9.85 -12.78 -16.76
N ARG A 612 -8.83 -12.26 -16.07
CA ARG A 612 -7.53 -12.91 -15.95
C ARG A 612 -7.19 -13.20 -14.48
N VAL A 613 -6.61 -14.36 -14.23
CA VAL A 613 -5.90 -14.70 -12.98
C VAL A 613 -4.41 -14.64 -13.24
N ARG A 614 -3.69 -13.82 -12.48
CA ARG A 614 -2.26 -13.54 -12.69
C ARG A 614 -1.37 -14.57 -12.01
N GLY A 615 -0.31 -15.01 -12.67
CA GLY A 615 0.59 -16.03 -12.13
C GLY A 615 1.43 -15.56 -10.94
N ARG A 616 2.07 -14.40 -11.05
CA ARG A 616 3.01 -13.91 -10.03
C ARG A 616 2.33 -13.45 -8.73
N SER A 617 1.02 -13.16 -8.76
CA SER A 617 0.20 -12.78 -7.60
C SER A 617 -0.83 -13.84 -7.22
N ILE A 618 -0.85 -15.02 -7.87
CA ILE A 618 -1.81 -16.07 -7.54
C ILE A 618 -1.61 -16.55 -6.12
N THR A 619 -2.71 -16.68 -5.40
CA THR A 619 -2.78 -17.29 -4.08
C THR A 619 -4.20 -17.83 -3.88
N GLN A 620 -4.45 -18.52 -2.78
CA GLN A 620 -5.81 -18.89 -2.40
C GLN A 620 -6.60 -17.62 -2.09
N GLY A 621 -7.74 -17.44 -2.73
CA GLY A 621 -8.52 -16.22 -2.55
C GLY A 621 -9.85 -16.23 -3.27
N ASN A 622 -10.60 -15.16 -3.05
CA ASN A 622 -11.96 -14.98 -3.47
C ASN A 622 -12.11 -13.62 -4.16
N ALA A 623 -12.88 -13.60 -5.24
CA ALA A 623 -13.27 -12.39 -5.92
C ALA A 623 -14.76 -12.41 -6.26
N LEU A 624 -15.36 -11.23 -6.37
CA LEU A 624 -16.74 -11.07 -6.83
C LEU A 624 -16.73 -10.24 -8.11
N ILE A 625 -17.20 -10.82 -9.20
CA ILE A 625 -17.41 -10.11 -10.46
C ILE A 625 -18.90 -9.78 -10.60
N VAL A 626 -19.21 -8.57 -11.05
CA VAL A 626 -20.58 -8.12 -11.26
C VAL A 626 -20.78 -7.64 -12.69
N VAL A 627 -21.97 -7.88 -13.24
CA VAL A 627 -22.43 -7.28 -14.50
C VAL A 627 -23.41 -6.16 -14.16
N ARG A 628 -23.30 -5.02 -14.84
CA ARG A 628 -24.14 -3.85 -14.57
C ARG A 628 -24.94 -3.41 -15.78
N ASP A 629 -26.09 -2.81 -15.52
CA ASP A 629 -26.91 -2.22 -16.57
C ASP A 629 -26.45 -0.80 -16.95
N VAL A 630 -27.19 -0.18 -17.87
CA VAL A 630 -26.94 1.19 -18.36
C VAL A 630 -26.86 2.24 -17.23
N ASN A 631 -27.54 2.01 -16.11
CA ASN A 631 -27.55 2.91 -14.95
C ASN A 631 -26.43 2.58 -13.95
N LYS A 632 -25.59 1.58 -14.23
CA LYS A 632 -24.59 1.01 -13.32
C LYS A 632 -25.21 0.30 -12.11
N ASP A 633 -26.48 -0.09 -12.18
CA ASP A 633 -27.08 -1.00 -11.22
C ASP A 633 -26.55 -2.41 -11.46
N ILE A 634 -26.18 -3.13 -10.39
CA ILE A 634 -25.72 -4.51 -10.51
C ILE A 634 -26.90 -5.41 -10.88
N VAL A 635 -26.78 -6.11 -12.00
CA VAL A 635 -27.79 -7.02 -12.54
C VAL A 635 -27.64 -8.41 -11.92
N TRP A 636 -26.40 -8.88 -11.82
CA TRP A 636 -26.04 -10.17 -11.22
C TRP A 636 -24.56 -10.20 -10.83
N SER A 637 -24.21 -11.15 -9.96
CA SER A 637 -22.85 -11.30 -9.43
C SER A 637 -22.43 -12.77 -9.41
N TRP A 638 -21.13 -13.02 -9.63
CA TRP A 638 -20.52 -14.35 -9.59
C TRP A 638 -19.31 -14.36 -8.67
N HIS A 639 -19.24 -15.40 -7.84
CA HIS A 639 -18.07 -15.69 -7.00
C HIS A 639 -17.00 -16.39 -7.83
N ILE A 640 -15.80 -15.86 -7.83
CA ILE A 640 -14.61 -16.53 -8.35
C ILE A 640 -13.80 -17.02 -7.16
N TRP A 641 -13.63 -18.34 -7.06
CA TRP A 641 -12.85 -18.98 -6.01
C TRP A 641 -11.55 -19.51 -6.60
N VAL A 642 -10.43 -18.85 -6.28
CA VAL A 642 -9.10 -19.27 -6.71
C VAL A 642 -8.53 -20.21 -5.67
N SER A 643 -8.31 -21.47 -6.04
CA SER A 643 -7.83 -22.50 -5.12
C SER A 643 -7.17 -23.68 -5.84
N GLN A 644 -6.13 -24.22 -5.21
CA GLN A 644 -5.46 -25.46 -5.56
C GLN A 644 -6.40 -26.69 -5.54
N HIS A 645 -7.54 -26.61 -4.83
CA HIS A 645 -8.54 -27.68 -4.77
C HIS A 645 -9.33 -27.87 -6.08
N THR A 646 -9.20 -26.96 -7.06
CA THR A 646 -10.00 -26.97 -8.30
C THR A 646 -9.97 -28.31 -9.03
N ASN A 647 -8.82 -28.97 -9.19
CA ASN A 647 -8.76 -30.28 -9.85
C ASN A 647 -9.48 -31.37 -9.04
N ALA A 648 -9.35 -31.34 -7.72
CA ALA A 648 -9.97 -32.30 -6.81
C ALA A 648 -11.50 -32.15 -6.75
N TRP A 649 -12.01 -30.94 -6.98
CA TRP A 649 -13.43 -30.64 -7.07
C TRP A 649 -13.99 -30.91 -8.47
N MET A 650 -13.43 -30.26 -9.49
CA MET A 650 -14.05 -30.19 -10.81
C MET A 650 -13.71 -31.37 -11.73
N LYS A 651 -12.64 -32.13 -11.46
CA LYS A 651 -12.15 -33.18 -12.37
C LYS A 651 -12.15 -34.57 -11.77
N THR A 652 -11.48 -34.75 -10.64
CA THR A 652 -11.33 -36.08 -10.03
C THR A 652 -12.40 -36.40 -8.99
N HIS A 653 -13.06 -35.38 -8.45
CA HIS A 653 -13.98 -35.46 -7.31
C HIS A 653 -13.36 -36.14 -6.06
N SER A 654 -12.03 -36.20 -5.98
CA SER A 654 -11.31 -36.84 -4.88
C SER A 654 -11.41 -36.06 -3.56
N ASP A 655 -11.92 -34.83 -3.60
CA ASP A 655 -12.17 -34.02 -2.40
C ASP A 655 -13.46 -34.40 -1.67
N CYS A 656 -14.32 -35.22 -2.27
CA CYS A 656 -15.58 -35.63 -1.68
C CYS A 656 -15.45 -36.95 -0.90
N LYS A 657 -16.15 -37.04 0.22
CA LYS A 657 -16.34 -38.29 0.97
C LYS A 657 -17.82 -38.64 1.07
N THR A 658 -18.13 -39.92 0.92
CA THR A 658 -19.51 -40.41 0.97
C THR A 658 -20.01 -40.48 2.41
N VAL A 659 -21.18 -39.92 2.68
CA VAL A 659 -21.88 -39.94 3.96
C VAL A 659 -23.32 -40.44 3.79
N ARG A 660 -23.83 -41.21 4.76
CA ARG A 660 -25.18 -41.80 4.75
C ARG A 660 -26.12 -41.06 5.70
N SER A 661 -27.25 -40.54 5.22
CA SER A 661 -28.20 -39.83 6.09
C SER A 661 -28.95 -40.79 7.03
N ILE A 662 -29.38 -40.26 8.18
CA ILE A 662 -30.03 -40.99 9.27
C ILE A 662 -31.38 -40.33 9.59
N TYR A 663 -32.41 -41.13 9.89
CA TYR A 663 -33.71 -40.69 10.40
C TYR A 663 -34.11 -41.44 11.67
N GLY A 664 -35.07 -40.90 12.43
CA GLY A 664 -35.63 -41.52 13.63
C GLY A 664 -35.50 -40.67 14.88
N LYS A 665 -35.82 -41.26 16.05
CA LYS A 665 -35.78 -40.61 17.36
C LYS A 665 -35.15 -41.53 18.40
N LYS A 666 -34.55 -40.93 19.44
CA LYS A 666 -34.04 -41.54 20.69
C LYS A 666 -34.22 -43.07 20.77
N ASN A 667 -33.13 -43.79 20.52
CA ASN A 667 -32.96 -45.25 20.60
C ASN A 667 -33.58 -46.06 19.42
N ASP A 668 -34.05 -45.40 18.35
CA ASP A 668 -34.56 -46.00 17.10
C ASP A 668 -34.05 -45.23 15.86
N TYR A 669 -32.72 -45.14 15.71
CA TYR A 669 -32.07 -44.50 14.57
C TYR A 669 -31.80 -45.49 13.44
N LYS A 670 -32.13 -45.09 12.20
CA LYS A 670 -31.94 -45.91 11.00
C LYS A 670 -31.35 -45.11 9.86
N PHE A 671 -30.58 -45.78 9.01
CA PHE A 671 -30.15 -45.20 7.73
C PHE A 671 -31.35 -45.03 6.80
N THR A 672 -31.41 -43.90 6.09
CA THR A 672 -32.43 -43.63 5.08
C THR A 672 -32.21 -44.42 3.78
N GLY A 673 -30.99 -44.95 3.59
CA GLY A 673 -30.52 -45.52 2.33
C GLY A 673 -29.91 -44.51 1.35
N LYS A 674 -30.06 -43.19 1.57
CA LYS A 674 -29.45 -42.15 0.73
C LYS A 674 -27.98 -41.91 1.11
N LYS A 675 -27.18 -41.64 0.08
CA LYS A 675 -25.75 -41.35 0.16
C LYS A 675 -25.46 -40.01 -0.48
N TYR A 676 -24.60 -39.23 0.15
CA TYR A 676 -24.21 -37.90 -0.28
C TYR A 676 -22.70 -37.82 -0.35
N ASN A 677 -22.16 -37.11 -1.34
CA ASN A 677 -20.73 -36.89 -1.46
C ASN A 677 -20.40 -35.48 -0.96
N LEU A 678 -19.98 -35.38 0.30
CA LEU A 678 -19.69 -34.13 1.01
C LEU A 678 -18.25 -33.69 0.75
N THR A 679 -18.04 -32.41 0.44
CA THR A 679 -16.73 -31.83 0.16
C THR A 679 -15.83 -31.79 1.40
N SER A 680 -14.51 -31.68 1.24
CA SER A 680 -13.57 -31.64 2.38
C SER A 680 -13.46 -30.25 3.01
N VAL A 681 -13.67 -29.21 2.21
CA VAL A 681 -13.57 -27.79 2.60
C VAL A 681 -14.83 -26.99 2.29
N ASN A 682 -14.93 -25.79 2.89
CA ASN A 682 -16.04 -24.86 2.73
C ASN A 682 -15.88 -24.06 1.42
N LEU A 683 -16.99 -23.49 0.91
CA LEU A 683 -16.91 -22.54 -0.21
C LEU A 683 -16.02 -21.33 0.14
N GLY A 684 -15.10 -21.03 -0.77
CA GLY A 684 -14.18 -19.91 -0.65
C GLY A 684 -13.05 -20.10 0.37
N TYR A 685 -12.77 -21.35 0.77
CA TYR A 685 -11.74 -21.69 1.76
C TYR A 685 -10.34 -21.23 1.35
N CYS A 686 -9.64 -20.67 2.33
CA CYS A 686 -8.21 -20.33 2.33
C CYS A 686 -7.55 -20.93 3.58
N ASP A 687 -6.37 -21.48 3.42
CA ASP A 687 -5.62 -22.14 4.50
C ASP A 687 -5.22 -21.18 5.64
N PRO A 688 -5.12 -21.69 6.88
CA PRO A 688 -4.50 -20.97 7.99
C PRO A 688 -3.08 -20.48 7.68
N HIS A 689 -2.78 -19.24 8.06
CA HIS A 689 -1.48 -18.63 7.81
C HIS A 689 -1.11 -17.63 8.92
N ASN A 690 0.19 -17.47 9.16
CA ASN A 690 0.70 -16.65 10.27
C ASN A 690 0.74 -15.16 9.94
N GLY A 691 0.88 -14.82 8.65
CA GLY A 691 1.04 -13.46 8.20
C GLY A 691 2.42 -12.88 8.51
N ASN A 692 2.73 -11.74 7.91
CA ASN A 692 4.01 -11.06 8.06
C ASN A 692 3.76 -9.57 8.30
N PRO A 693 4.42 -8.94 9.29
CA PRO A 693 4.28 -7.52 9.51
C PRO A 693 4.73 -6.72 8.28
N GLU A 694 4.28 -5.47 8.22
CA GLU A 694 4.80 -4.52 7.25
C GLU A 694 6.33 -4.43 7.35
N ARG A 695 7.02 -4.39 6.21
CA ARG A 695 8.48 -4.24 6.14
C ARG A 695 8.88 -3.13 5.18
N THR A 696 10.10 -2.63 5.34
CA THR A 696 10.66 -1.60 4.46
C THR A 696 11.70 -2.19 3.53
N PHE A 697 11.90 -1.53 2.40
CA PHE A 697 12.94 -1.90 1.45
C PHE A 697 13.43 -0.70 0.68
N ASN A 698 14.65 -0.82 0.19
CA ASN A 698 15.33 0.20 -0.57
C ASN A 698 15.49 -0.28 -2.01
N ILE A 699 15.49 0.63 -2.99
CA ILE A 699 15.69 0.29 -4.40
C ILE A 699 16.84 1.06 -5.02
N SER A 700 17.52 0.42 -5.97
CA SER A 700 18.41 1.06 -6.94
C SER A 700 18.15 0.45 -8.32
N PHE A 701 18.64 1.09 -9.37
CA PHE A 701 18.49 0.58 -10.73
C PHE A 701 19.84 0.16 -11.27
N VAL A 702 19.88 -0.87 -12.10
CA VAL A 702 21.06 -1.23 -12.87
C VAL A 702 20.74 -1.08 -14.34
N VAL A 703 21.48 -0.20 -15.01
CA VAL A 703 21.32 0.07 -16.44
C VAL A 703 22.48 -0.54 -17.21
N ALA A 704 22.19 -1.20 -18.32
CA ALA A 704 23.21 -1.62 -19.26
C ALA A 704 23.58 -0.43 -20.16
N VAL A 705 24.79 0.11 -20.02
CA VAL A 705 25.27 1.24 -20.83
C VAL A 705 25.99 0.77 -22.10
N ASN A 706 26.48 -0.47 -22.11
CA ASN A 706 26.94 -1.18 -23.30
C ASN A 706 26.87 -2.71 -23.04
N ALA A 707 27.20 -3.53 -24.04
CA ALA A 707 27.10 -4.99 -23.97
C ALA A 707 27.89 -5.63 -22.80
N ASN A 708 28.95 -4.98 -22.31
CA ASN A 708 29.84 -5.51 -21.27
C ASN A 708 29.87 -4.64 -20.00
N SER A 709 29.06 -3.58 -19.92
CA SER A 709 29.10 -2.65 -18.78
C SER A 709 27.68 -2.34 -18.29
N LYS A 710 27.48 -2.62 -17.01
CA LYS A 710 26.29 -2.26 -16.24
C LYS A 710 26.69 -1.23 -15.19
N VAL A 711 25.87 -0.19 -15.03
CA VAL A 711 26.07 0.86 -14.02
C VAL A 711 24.90 0.82 -13.06
N GLU A 712 25.19 0.86 -11.77
CA GLU A 712 24.18 1.00 -10.74
C GLU A 712 23.85 2.48 -10.51
N VAL A 713 22.60 2.84 -10.77
CA VAL A 713 22.01 4.16 -10.58
C VAL A 713 21.33 4.18 -9.22
N LYS A 714 21.89 4.96 -8.29
CA LYS A 714 21.43 5.05 -6.90
C LYS A 714 20.36 6.11 -6.68
N GLN A 715 19.94 6.82 -7.72
CA GLN A 715 18.93 7.87 -7.64
C GLN A 715 18.01 7.81 -8.85
N TYR A 716 16.72 8.08 -8.68
CA TYR A 716 15.78 8.12 -9.80
C TYR A 716 14.85 9.31 -9.68
N LYS A 717 14.30 9.74 -10.81
CA LYS A 717 13.35 10.84 -10.90
C LYS A 717 11.92 10.32 -10.94
N TYR A 718 11.07 10.86 -10.07
CA TYR A 718 9.66 10.54 -10.06
C TYR A 718 8.93 11.21 -11.22
N THR A 719 8.27 10.43 -12.07
CA THR A 719 7.64 10.96 -13.30
C THR A 719 6.50 11.95 -13.04
N GLY A 720 5.88 11.94 -11.87
CA GLY A 720 4.73 12.80 -11.56
C GLY A 720 5.09 14.25 -11.25
N THR A 721 6.20 14.48 -10.52
CA THR A 721 6.64 15.82 -10.07
C THR A 721 8.04 16.18 -10.53
N GLY A 722 8.82 15.22 -11.03
CA GLY A 722 10.23 15.37 -11.30
C GLY A 722 11.13 15.34 -10.06
N LYS A 723 10.57 15.07 -8.87
CA LYS A 723 11.34 14.94 -7.62
C LYS A 723 12.31 13.75 -7.69
N VAL A 724 13.51 13.92 -7.16
CA VAL A 724 14.54 12.87 -7.11
C VAL A 724 14.44 12.11 -5.78
N TYR A 725 14.52 10.78 -5.88
CA TYR A 725 14.61 9.86 -4.74
C TYR A 725 15.92 9.08 -4.79
N LYS A 726 16.50 8.82 -3.63
CA LYS A 726 17.78 8.12 -3.44
C LYS A 726 17.54 6.66 -3.05
N SER A 727 18.55 5.81 -3.24
CA SER A 727 18.51 4.42 -2.81
C SER A 727 18.48 4.25 -1.29
N SER A 728 18.72 5.33 -0.53
CA SER A 728 18.51 5.36 0.93
C SER A 728 17.04 5.56 1.31
N ASP A 729 16.21 6.05 0.39
CA ASP A 729 14.80 6.31 0.65
C ASP A 729 14.02 4.99 0.61
N SER A 730 13.38 4.67 1.73
CA SER A 730 12.74 3.38 1.91
C SER A 730 11.29 3.40 1.45
N PHE A 731 10.94 2.42 0.62
CA PHE A 731 9.58 2.03 0.34
C PHE A 731 9.03 1.11 1.42
N ARG A 732 7.70 0.99 1.46
CA ARG A 732 6.98 0.08 2.34
C ARG A 732 6.40 -1.07 1.53
N GLN A 733 6.51 -2.28 2.05
CA GLN A 733 5.76 -3.44 1.59
C GLN A 733 4.70 -3.79 2.62
N MET A 734 3.45 -3.86 2.14
CA MET A 734 2.25 -4.08 2.94
C MET A 734 2.38 -5.27 3.90
N GLU A 735 1.78 -5.12 5.08
CA GLU A 735 1.52 -6.24 5.99
C GLU A 735 0.67 -7.32 5.29
N PHE A 736 1.08 -8.57 5.45
CA PHE A 736 0.22 -9.70 5.15
C PHE A 736 -0.45 -10.16 6.45
N LYS A 737 -1.73 -9.88 6.63
CA LYS A 737 -2.43 -10.19 7.89
C LYS A 737 -2.65 -11.69 8.03
N GLY A 738 -2.16 -12.26 9.12
CA GLY A 738 -2.34 -13.67 9.42
C GLY A 738 -3.76 -13.99 9.87
N SER A 739 -4.35 -15.06 9.32
CA SER A 739 -5.56 -15.66 9.84
C SER A 739 -5.27 -17.04 10.42
N LEU A 740 -5.32 -17.10 11.75
CA LEU A 740 -5.05 -18.31 12.52
C LEU A 740 -6.06 -19.42 12.19
N GLY A 741 -7.34 -19.11 11.94
CA GLY A 741 -8.33 -20.11 11.54
C GLY A 741 -8.28 -20.50 10.06
N GLY A 742 -7.48 -19.80 9.25
CA GLY A 742 -7.77 -19.66 7.82
C GLY A 742 -9.00 -18.78 7.61
N ASP A 743 -9.34 -18.53 6.35
CA ASP A 743 -10.46 -17.67 5.99
C ASP A 743 -11.38 -18.37 5.00
N ASN A 744 -12.63 -17.91 4.91
CA ASN A 744 -13.54 -18.33 3.87
C ASN A 744 -14.58 -17.25 3.58
N THR A 745 -15.31 -17.41 2.48
CA THR A 745 -16.51 -16.60 2.23
C THR A 745 -17.68 -17.07 3.09
N TYR A 746 -18.42 -16.12 3.65
CA TYR A 746 -19.68 -16.37 4.33
C TYR A 746 -20.87 -15.95 3.48
N TYR A 747 -21.95 -16.69 3.62
CA TYR A 747 -23.21 -16.46 2.92
C TYR A 747 -24.31 -16.18 3.95
N GLN A 748 -25.21 -15.26 3.59
CA GLN A 748 -26.48 -15.12 4.30
C GLN A 748 -27.50 -16.03 3.61
N TRP A 749 -28.30 -16.76 4.39
CA TRP A 749 -29.17 -17.81 3.87
C TRP A 749 -30.09 -17.35 2.76
N GLY A 750 -30.03 -18.04 1.63
CA GLY A 750 -30.79 -17.73 0.42
C GLY A 750 -30.12 -16.74 -0.55
N ARG A 751 -28.99 -16.10 -0.20
CA ARG A 751 -28.23 -15.24 -1.11
C ARG A 751 -27.22 -16.05 -1.93
N SER A 752 -27.05 -15.71 -3.20
CA SER A 752 -25.98 -16.27 -4.06
C SER A 752 -24.64 -15.57 -3.87
N ALA A 753 -24.64 -14.30 -3.43
CA ALA A 753 -23.43 -13.50 -3.31
C ALA A 753 -22.66 -13.78 -2.00
N PRO A 754 -21.35 -14.10 -2.07
CA PRO A 754 -20.50 -14.24 -0.88
C PRO A 754 -20.19 -12.88 -0.24
N THR A 755 -19.83 -12.95 1.04
CA THR A 755 -19.11 -11.86 1.71
C THR A 755 -17.79 -12.37 2.29
N PRO A 756 -16.68 -11.60 2.19
CA PRO A 756 -15.42 -11.91 2.83
C PRO A 756 -15.58 -12.16 4.32
N GLY A 757 -14.93 -13.20 4.84
CA GLY A 757 -14.80 -13.44 6.27
C GLY A 757 -13.94 -12.40 6.99
N GLY A 758 -14.05 -12.36 8.32
CA GLY A 758 -13.12 -11.59 9.14
C GLY A 758 -11.90 -12.40 9.52
N ILE A 759 -10.78 -11.70 9.70
CA ILE A 759 -9.50 -12.30 10.11
C ILE A 759 -9.56 -12.58 11.61
N TYR A 760 -9.11 -13.78 11.99
CA TYR A 760 -8.90 -14.15 13.40
C TYR A 760 -7.42 -14.25 13.72
N ASN A 761 -6.92 -13.40 14.62
CA ASN A 761 -5.53 -13.36 15.08
C ASN A 761 -5.42 -12.78 16.51
N SER A 762 -4.18 -12.48 16.94
CA SER A 762 -3.91 -11.87 18.25
C SER A 762 -4.56 -10.50 18.44
N ASP A 763 -4.77 -9.75 17.35
CA ASP A 763 -5.24 -8.37 17.35
C ASP A 763 -6.75 -8.24 17.21
N THR A 764 -7.46 -9.33 16.88
CA THR A 764 -8.93 -9.38 16.82
C THR A 764 -9.56 -8.89 18.13
N PRO A 765 -10.24 -7.73 18.13
CA PRO A 765 -10.71 -7.08 19.34
C PRO A 765 -11.96 -7.75 19.91
N THR A 766 -12.09 -7.66 21.24
CA THR A 766 -13.25 -8.15 22.00
C THR A 766 -13.82 -6.98 22.80
N TYR A 767 -15.14 -6.84 22.83
CA TYR A 767 -15.82 -5.74 23.51
C TYR A 767 -16.90 -6.26 24.46
N TYR A 768 -17.13 -5.57 25.58
CA TYR A 768 -18.30 -5.82 26.44
C TYR A 768 -19.48 -4.93 26.03
N TYR A 769 -20.63 -5.56 25.80
CA TYR A 769 -21.86 -4.92 25.37
C TYR A 769 -22.85 -4.79 26.55
N LYS A 770 -23.24 -3.56 26.91
CA LYS A 770 -24.16 -3.22 28.02
C LYS A 770 -23.76 -3.84 29.39
N GLY A 771 -22.57 -3.50 29.90
CA GLY A 771 -22.06 -4.02 31.17
C GLY A 771 -21.33 -5.36 31.02
N ASN A 772 -21.17 -6.12 32.11
CA ASN A 772 -20.43 -7.40 32.13
C ASN A 772 -21.21 -8.60 31.53
N ASP A 773 -22.38 -8.37 30.92
CA ASP A 773 -23.34 -9.43 30.60
C ASP A 773 -23.16 -10.03 29.18
N TYR A 774 -22.49 -9.32 28.26
CA TYR A 774 -22.26 -9.78 26.88
C TYR A 774 -20.90 -9.36 26.35
N SER A 775 -20.27 -10.21 25.54
CA SER A 775 -19.03 -9.93 24.82
C SER A 775 -19.19 -10.26 23.35
N GLU A 776 -18.72 -9.35 22.49
CA GLU A 776 -18.75 -9.49 21.04
C GLU A 776 -17.34 -9.40 20.46
N LEU A 777 -17.10 -10.19 19.42
CA LEU A 777 -15.92 -10.05 18.57
C LEU A 777 -16.27 -9.16 17.40
N ASN A 778 -15.50 -8.09 17.23
CA ASN A 778 -15.52 -7.39 15.96
C ASN A 778 -14.52 -8.07 15.04
N MET A 779 -14.96 -8.40 13.82
CA MET A 779 -14.03 -8.84 12.80
C MET A 779 -12.97 -7.77 12.55
N GLU A 780 -11.71 -8.19 12.52
CA GLU A 780 -10.75 -7.43 11.73
C GLU A 780 -11.14 -7.57 10.26
N ASN A 781 -11.39 -6.43 9.59
CA ASN A 781 -11.77 -6.45 8.19
C ASN A 781 -10.64 -7.07 7.37
N LYS A 782 -10.95 -8.17 6.69
CA LYS A 782 -10.04 -8.73 5.69
C LYS A 782 -9.75 -7.65 4.65
N PRO A 783 -8.47 -7.36 4.34
CA PRO A 783 -8.13 -6.40 3.31
C PRO A 783 -8.81 -6.78 2.00
N LEU A 784 -9.47 -5.81 1.37
CA LEU A 784 -10.08 -5.97 0.05
C LEU A 784 -9.35 -5.08 -0.92
N PHE A 785 -9.12 -5.61 -2.11
CA PHE A 785 -8.36 -4.94 -3.17
C PHE A 785 -9.26 -4.69 -4.37
N ASN A 786 -8.91 -3.65 -5.14
CA ASN A 786 -9.47 -3.36 -6.45
C ASN A 786 -11.02 -3.36 -6.53
N GLY A 787 -11.71 -2.90 -5.47
CA GLY A 787 -13.18 -2.93 -5.38
C GLY A 787 -13.94 -1.81 -6.12
N TYR A 788 -13.38 -1.36 -7.25
CA TYR A 788 -13.88 -0.30 -8.16
C TYR A 788 -13.61 1.16 -7.73
N GLU A 789 -12.83 1.95 -8.48
CA GLU A 789 -12.52 3.36 -8.16
C GLU A 789 -13.27 4.39 -9.06
N ASN A 790 -13.81 5.46 -8.44
CA ASN A 790 -14.77 6.46 -8.97
C ASN A 790 -16.21 6.00 -9.25
N GLY A 791 -16.70 5.02 -8.48
CA GLY A 791 -18.12 4.67 -8.32
C GLY A 791 -18.32 3.48 -7.37
N LYS A 792 -17.56 3.52 -6.27
CA LYS A 792 -17.02 2.42 -5.45
C LYS A 792 -18.06 1.44 -4.88
N TYR A 793 -17.78 0.13 -5.00
CA TYR A 793 -18.45 -0.93 -4.24
C TYR A 793 -17.55 -1.39 -3.09
N TYR A 794 -17.57 -0.68 -1.98
CA TYR A 794 -16.92 -1.20 -0.79
C TYR A 794 -17.80 -2.29 -0.19
N LEU A 795 -17.19 -3.39 0.26
CA LEU A 795 -17.92 -4.31 1.12
C LEU A 795 -18.26 -3.57 2.41
N THR A 796 -19.51 -3.17 2.55
CA THR A 796 -20.01 -2.49 3.75
C THR A 796 -21.10 -3.32 4.38
N ARG A 797 -21.48 -2.94 5.60
CA ARG A 797 -22.81 -3.25 6.09
C ARG A 797 -23.79 -2.17 5.61
N ASN A 798 -25.10 -2.44 5.65
CA ASN A 798 -26.11 -1.41 5.41
C ASN A 798 -25.95 -0.25 6.41
N ALA A 799 -26.00 0.99 5.92
CA ALA A 799 -25.73 2.20 6.70
C ALA A 799 -26.83 2.52 7.74
N GLN A 800 -26.50 3.27 8.78
CA GLN A 800 -27.46 3.93 9.68
C GLN A 800 -27.51 5.41 9.29
N ASP A 801 -28.66 5.89 8.80
CA ASP A 801 -28.73 7.20 8.11
C ASP A 801 -28.79 8.42 9.03
N ASP A 802 -29.01 8.26 10.34
CA ASP A 802 -29.19 9.43 11.22
C ASP A 802 -28.61 9.21 12.62
N TYR A 803 -27.43 9.77 12.86
CA TYR A 803 -26.72 9.74 14.15
C TYR A 803 -27.48 10.54 15.24
N ALA A 804 -28.39 11.44 14.85
CA ALA A 804 -29.05 12.37 15.76
C ALA A 804 -30.35 11.83 16.38
N ASN A 805 -30.93 10.74 15.85
CA ASN A 805 -32.23 10.25 16.28
C ASN A 805 -32.22 8.72 16.55
N SER A 806 -32.00 8.36 17.81
CA SER A 806 -31.96 6.96 18.30
C SER A 806 -33.27 6.17 18.16
N ASN A 807 -34.37 6.83 17.78
CA ASN A 807 -35.70 6.22 17.62
C ASN A 807 -36.10 5.97 16.15
N SER A 808 -35.28 6.34 15.16
CA SER A 808 -35.52 6.03 13.75
C SER A 808 -34.88 4.68 13.39
N LEU A 809 -35.69 3.65 13.14
CA LEU A 809 -35.23 2.32 12.72
C LEU A 809 -34.99 2.20 11.20
N SER A 810 -34.60 3.26 10.49
CA SER A 810 -34.74 3.32 9.02
C SER A 810 -33.99 2.23 8.22
N ASN A 811 -32.65 2.24 8.18
CA ASN A 811 -31.86 1.43 7.21
C ASN A 811 -31.24 0.12 7.72
N GLU A 812 -31.22 -0.12 9.04
CA GLU A 812 -30.90 -1.42 9.66
C GLU A 812 -32.11 -2.38 9.66
N LYS A 813 -32.92 -2.31 8.60
CA LYS A 813 -33.98 -3.28 8.32
C LYS A 813 -33.45 -4.26 7.28
N GLY A 814 -33.97 -5.49 7.34
CA GLY A 814 -33.78 -6.40 6.22
C GLY A 814 -34.28 -5.79 4.91
N LYS A 815 -33.87 -6.39 3.79
CA LYS A 815 -34.03 -5.83 2.43
C LYS A 815 -34.83 -6.76 1.54
N THR A 816 -35.35 -6.25 0.43
CA THR A 816 -36.00 -7.08 -0.58
C THR A 816 -34.96 -7.90 -1.35
N ILE A 817 -35.41 -8.93 -2.08
CA ILE A 817 -34.52 -9.85 -2.80
C ILE A 817 -33.80 -9.12 -3.94
N ASP A 818 -34.55 -8.36 -4.73
CA ASP A 818 -34.07 -7.52 -5.82
C ASP A 818 -33.03 -6.51 -5.35
N TRP A 819 -33.24 -5.92 -4.17
CA TRP A 819 -32.25 -5.04 -3.54
C TRP A 819 -30.97 -5.80 -3.19
N ALA A 820 -31.08 -7.00 -2.60
CA ALA A 820 -29.91 -7.79 -2.22
C ALA A 820 -29.11 -8.33 -3.43
N ILE A 821 -29.76 -8.54 -4.58
CA ILE A 821 -29.12 -8.88 -5.87
C ILE A 821 -28.35 -7.69 -6.43
N SER A 822 -28.92 -6.49 -6.36
CA SER A 822 -28.28 -5.24 -6.81
C SER A 822 -27.22 -4.70 -5.84
N HIS A 823 -27.16 -5.22 -4.61
CA HIS A 823 -26.21 -4.82 -3.57
C HIS A 823 -25.45 -6.04 -2.98
N PRO A 824 -24.74 -6.81 -3.83
CA PRO A 824 -24.00 -7.98 -3.35
C PRO A 824 -22.80 -7.60 -2.49
N HIS A 825 -22.34 -6.35 -2.58
CA HIS A 825 -21.30 -5.74 -1.75
C HIS A 825 -21.82 -5.28 -0.38
N VAL A 826 -23.09 -5.50 -0.03
CA VAL A 826 -23.63 -5.12 1.28
C VAL A 826 -23.97 -6.34 2.11
N PHE A 827 -23.38 -6.43 3.30
CA PHE A 827 -23.77 -7.37 4.34
C PHE A 827 -24.97 -6.83 5.11
N ILE A 828 -26.12 -7.52 5.05
CA ILE A 828 -27.40 -6.96 5.51
C ILE A 828 -27.66 -7.38 6.96
N MET A 829 -27.64 -6.40 7.87
CA MET A 829 -28.06 -6.57 9.26
C MET A 829 -29.48 -6.03 9.45
N SER A 830 -30.30 -6.74 10.24
CA SER A 830 -31.69 -6.39 10.51
C SER A 830 -31.95 -6.28 12.01
N LYS A 831 -32.61 -5.19 12.43
CA LYS A 831 -33.00 -4.87 13.80
C LYS A 831 -34.52 -5.05 13.99
N TYR A 832 -34.93 -5.76 15.04
CA TYR A 832 -36.32 -5.84 15.45
C TYR A 832 -36.81 -4.55 16.13
N ASP A 833 -38.02 -4.09 15.78
CA ASP A 833 -38.74 -3.08 16.56
C ASP A 833 -39.51 -3.76 17.70
N LYS A 834 -39.05 -3.58 18.94
CA LYS A 834 -39.74 -4.07 20.14
C LYS A 834 -41.17 -3.53 20.30
N ASP A 835 -41.53 -2.45 19.62
CA ASP A 835 -42.86 -1.82 19.74
C ASP A 835 -43.90 -2.47 18.80
N ILE A 836 -43.51 -3.46 17.99
CA ILE A 836 -44.43 -4.22 17.10
C ILE A 836 -44.11 -5.73 17.17
N LYS A 837 -44.51 -6.39 18.27
CA LYS A 837 -44.81 -7.82 18.21
C LYS A 837 -46.23 -8.02 17.67
N PRO A 838 -46.47 -8.90 16.68
CA PRO A 838 -47.83 -9.26 16.27
C PRO A 838 -48.67 -9.80 17.44
N ASP A 839 -48.02 -10.32 18.49
CA ASP A 839 -48.66 -10.98 19.64
C ASP A 839 -48.65 -10.17 20.95
N GLY A 840 -48.09 -8.96 20.97
CA GLY A 840 -48.09 -8.08 22.14
C GLY A 840 -47.24 -8.55 23.34
N THR A 841 -46.31 -9.49 23.19
CA THR A 841 -45.45 -9.93 24.30
C THR A 841 -44.17 -9.08 24.43
N ASN A 842 -43.85 -8.59 25.63
CA ASN A 842 -42.57 -7.92 25.91
C ASN A 842 -41.42 -8.93 25.84
N GLY A 843 -40.51 -8.78 24.88
CA GLY A 843 -39.24 -9.51 24.80
C GLY A 843 -38.09 -8.53 24.51
N LEU A 844 -36.85 -8.92 24.80
CA LEU A 844 -35.66 -8.16 24.45
C LEU A 844 -35.64 -7.89 22.93
N PRO A 845 -35.22 -6.70 22.46
CA PRO A 845 -35.06 -6.46 21.03
C PRO A 845 -33.98 -7.39 20.46
N ASP A 846 -34.38 -8.30 19.57
CA ASP A 846 -33.46 -9.17 18.85
C ASP A 846 -32.77 -8.34 17.75
N TYR A 847 -31.47 -8.11 17.90
CA TYR A 847 -30.69 -7.21 17.04
C TYR A 847 -30.07 -7.95 15.84
N ARG A 848 -30.53 -9.18 15.60
CA ARG A 848 -30.01 -10.12 14.60
C ARG A 848 -31.15 -10.89 13.95
N ASP A 849 -32.16 -10.18 13.49
CA ASP A 849 -33.27 -10.75 12.75
C ASP A 849 -32.88 -11.14 11.32
N HIS A 850 -33.84 -11.64 10.55
CA HIS A 850 -33.60 -12.07 9.17
C HIS A 850 -33.21 -10.91 8.25
N TRP A 851 -32.31 -11.19 7.32
CA TRP A 851 -31.79 -10.17 6.40
C TRP A 851 -32.80 -9.75 5.34
N HIS A 852 -33.84 -10.55 5.05
CA HIS A 852 -34.90 -10.19 4.12
C HIS A 852 -36.18 -9.77 4.86
N ILE A 853 -36.87 -8.75 4.33
CA ILE A 853 -38.18 -8.26 4.83
C ILE A 853 -39.28 -8.53 3.82
N ILE A 854 -40.52 -8.61 4.29
CA ILE A 854 -41.71 -8.74 3.43
C ILE A 854 -42.47 -7.42 3.46
N ASP A 855 -42.46 -6.70 2.35
CA ASP A 855 -43.15 -5.43 2.11
C ASP A 855 -44.17 -5.55 0.96
N GLU A 856 -44.80 -4.44 0.55
CA GLU A 856 -45.79 -4.43 -0.54
C GLU A 856 -45.24 -5.04 -1.84
N ILE A 857 -43.95 -4.85 -2.15
CA ILE A 857 -43.29 -5.36 -3.35
C ILE A 857 -43.16 -6.89 -3.25
N GLN A 858 -42.74 -7.42 -2.11
CA GLN A 858 -42.60 -8.87 -1.90
C GLN A 858 -43.91 -9.65 -2.03
N THR A 859 -45.06 -9.05 -1.66
CA THR A 859 -46.36 -9.73 -1.80
C THR A 859 -46.70 -10.10 -3.25
N VAL A 860 -46.03 -9.49 -4.24
CA VAL A 860 -46.14 -9.84 -5.67
C VAL A 860 -45.54 -11.22 -5.93
N TYR A 861 -44.39 -11.52 -5.33
CA TYR A 861 -43.59 -12.72 -5.61
C TYR A 861 -43.42 -13.67 -4.41
N ALA A 862 -44.08 -13.45 -3.28
CA ALA A 862 -44.14 -14.35 -2.13
C ALA A 862 -45.57 -14.48 -1.55
N TYR A 863 -45.88 -15.61 -0.90
CA TYR A 863 -47.23 -15.96 -0.42
C TYR A 863 -47.53 -15.58 1.05
N SER A 864 -46.54 -15.45 1.93
CA SER A 864 -46.75 -15.19 3.37
C SER A 864 -45.69 -14.25 3.94
N SER A 865 -45.93 -13.72 5.14
CA SER A 865 -44.99 -12.95 5.97
C SER A 865 -43.90 -13.80 6.65
N ASN A 866 -43.77 -15.08 6.27
CA ASN A 866 -42.82 -16.01 6.86
C ASN A 866 -41.56 -16.09 6.00
N LEU A 867 -40.45 -16.46 6.66
CA LEU A 867 -39.19 -16.77 5.99
C LEU A 867 -39.34 -17.83 4.90
N PHE A 868 -38.55 -17.70 3.85
CA PHE A 868 -38.50 -18.68 2.77
C PHE A 868 -37.07 -19.00 2.40
N GLN A 869 -36.84 -20.27 2.10
CA GLN A 869 -35.56 -20.73 1.56
C GLN A 869 -35.50 -20.41 0.06
N MET A 870 -34.32 -20.01 -0.41
CA MET A 870 -34.12 -19.59 -1.80
C MET A 870 -33.19 -20.51 -2.58
N TRP A 871 -32.42 -21.38 -1.92
CA TRP A 871 -31.45 -22.28 -2.57
C TRP A 871 -32.02 -23.60 -3.06
N ASN A 872 -33.17 -24.04 -2.53
CA ASN A 872 -33.81 -25.30 -2.90
C ASN A 872 -35.22 -25.06 -3.47
N PRO A 873 -35.45 -25.22 -4.79
CA PRO A 873 -36.73 -24.95 -5.43
C PRO A 873 -37.79 -26.04 -5.16
N ILE A 874 -37.36 -27.22 -4.69
CA ILE A 874 -38.23 -28.37 -4.42
C ILE A 874 -38.50 -28.58 -2.93
N ALA A 875 -38.09 -27.65 -2.07
CA ALA A 875 -38.28 -27.74 -0.63
C ALA A 875 -39.78 -27.81 -0.27
N ASP A 876 -40.18 -28.82 0.51
CA ASP A 876 -41.59 -29.19 0.69
C ASP A 876 -42.12 -28.84 2.10
N GLY A 877 -42.23 -27.53 2.38
CA GLY A 877 -42.81 -26.95 3.61
C GLY A 877 -41.82 -26.78 4.77
N PRO A 878 -42.23 -26.12 5.88
CA PRO A 878 -41.37 -25.96 7.04
C PRO A 878 -40.94 -27.30 7.59
N VAL A 879 -39.66 -27.39 7.94
CA VAL A 879 -39.14 -28.61 8.53
C VAL A 879 -39.57 -28.58 10.00
N THR A 880 -40.44 -29.50 10.41
CA THR A 880 -40.94 -29.58 11.81
C THR A 880 -40.28 -30.68 12.64
N SER A 881 -39.76 -31.75 12.03
CA SER A 881 -38.90 -32.73 12.68
C SER A 881 -38.16 -33.61 11.67
N MET A 882 -37.03 -34.19 12.08
CA MET A 882 -36.29 -35.22 11.31
C MET A 882 -36.90 -36.63 11.42
N GLU A 883 -37.99 -36.80 12.17
CA GLU A 883 -38.50 -38.13 12.56
C GLU A 883 -39.21 -38.88 11.43
N THR A 884 -39.62 -38.20 10.35
CA THR A 884 -40.54 -38.80 9.36
C THR A 884 -40.30 -38.42 7.88
N LYS A 885 -39.41 -37.48 7.57
CA LYS A 885 -39.24 -36.99 6.19
C LYS A 885 -37.80 -36.61 5.87
N GLU A 886 -37.26 -37.19 4.81
CA GLU A 886 -36.00 -36.79 4.19
C GLU A 886 -36.30 -35.73 3.11
N GLU A 887 -35.56 -34.60 3.14
CA GLU A 887 -35.75 -33.53 2.17
C GLU A 887 -34.97 -33.83 0.89
N ASP A 888 -35.65 -33.76 -0.25
CA ASP A 888 -34.97 -33.69 -1.54
C ASP A 888 -34.46 -32.27 -1.76
N VAL A 889 -33.29 -32.18 -2.40
CA VAL A 889 -32.68 -30.91 -2.76
C VAL A 889 -32.40 -30.87 -4.26
N ALA A 890 -32.70 -29.72 -4.84
CA ALA A 890 -32.26 -29.36 -6.18
C ALA A 890 -31.59 -27.99 -6.13
N LYS A 891 -30.76 -27.71 -7.12
CA LYS A 891 -30.05 -26.44 -7.26
C LYS A 891 -30.99 -25.37 -7.81
N SER A 892 -31.30 -24.33 -7.04
CA SER A 892 -32.08 -23.17 -7.55
C SER A 892 -31.21 -22.18 -8.30
N VAL A 893 -31.81 -21.16 -8.93
CA VAL A 893 -31.09 -20.03 -9.52
C VAL A 893 -30.17 -19.28 -8.55
N TYR A 894 -30.45 -19.31 -7.24
CA TYR A 894 -29.66 -18.60 -6.21
C TYR A 894 -28.69 -19.48 -5.43
N ASP A 895 -28.67 -20.80 -5.66
CA ASP A 895 -27.72 -21.70 -4.99
C ASP A 895 -26.27 -21.25 -5.28
N PRO A 896 -25.44 -21.04 -4.24
CA PRO A 896 -24.12 -20.42 -4.38
C PRO A 896 -23.03 -21.40 -4.81
N CYS A 897 -23.32 -22.70 -4.94
CA CYS A 897 -22.29 -23.70 -5.18
C CYS A 897 -21.80 -23.68 -6.64
N PRO A 898 -20.57 -24.16 -6.92
CA PRO A 898 -20.10 -24.35 -8.29
C PRO A 898 -20.91 -25.41 -9.04
N ALA A 899 -20.68 -25.48 -10.36
CA ALA A 899 -21.27 -26.49 -11.23
C ALA A 899 -20.96 -27.91 -10.73
N GLY A 900 -21.94 -28.82 -10.79
CA GLY A 900 -21.87 -30.18 -10.25
C GLY A 900 -21.99 -30.28 -8.73
N TYR A 901 -22.31 -29.19 -8.04
CA TYR A 901 -22.47 -29.13 -6.59
C TYR A 901 -23.72 -28.35 -6.18
N LEU A 902 -24.29 -28.66 -5.01
CA LEU A 902 -25.44 -27.94 -4.45
C LEU A 902 -25.37 -27.87 -2.92
N VAL A 903 -26.14 -26.96 -2.32
CA VAL A 903 -26.21 -26.84 -0.85
C VAL A 903 -26.84 -28.12 -0.26
N PRO A 904 -26.25 -28.73 0.79
CA PRO A 904 -26.75 -29.98 1.36
C PRO A 904 -28.13 -29.84 2.00
N PRO A 905 -28.98 -30.88 2.00
CA PRO A 905 -30.25 -30.85 2.72
C PRO A 905 -30.03 -30.90 4.25
N ALA A 906 -30.99 -30.42 5.03
CA ALA A 906 -30.86 -30.37 6.50
C ALA A 906 -30.57 -31.73 7.12
N ASN A 907 -31.21 -32.77 6.58
CA ASN A 907 -31.12 -34.11 7.12
C ASN A 907 -29.76 -34.78 6.84
N LEU A 908 -28.91 -34.22 5.98
CA LEU A 908 -27.56 -34.73 5.79
C LEU A 908 -26.78 -34.74 7.11
N PHE A 909 -26.96 -33.70 7.91
CA PHE A 909 -26.15 -33.47 9.09
C PHE A 909 -26.55 -34.32 10.30
N SER A 910 -27.66 -35.09 10.24
CA SER A 910 -27.93 -36.08 11.29
C SER A 910 -26.85 -37.14 11.36
N THR A 911 -26.16 -37.43 10.26
CA THR A 911 -25.03 -38.38 10.30
C THR A 911 -23.93 -37.92 11.25
N PHE A 912 -23.86 -36.62 11.54
CA PHE A 912 -22.87 -36.05 12.44
C PHE A 912 -23.45 -35.66 13.80
N ALA A 913 -24.78 -35.54 13.98
CA ALA A 913 -25.37 -34.97 15.20
C ALA A 913 -26.82 -35.41 15.49
N ASN A 914 -27.20 -35.52 16.76
CA ASN A 914 -28.60 -35.78 17.15
C ASN A 914 -29.51 -34.53 16.96
N HIS A 915 -30.81 -34.78 16.81
CA HIS A 915 -31.86 -33.78 16.64
C HIS A 915 -32.11 -32.97 17.93
N GLY A 916 -32.05 -31.64 17.82
CA GLY A 916 -32.55 -30.70 18.84
C GLY A 916 -31.85 -30.74 20.19
N SER A 917 -30.71 -31.44 20.33
CA SER A 917 -29.97 -31.58 21.58
C SER A 917 -28.46 -31.41 21.37
N TYR A 918 -27.84 -30.37 21.93
CA TYR A 918 -27.26 -30.51 23.28
C TYR A 918 -26.21 -31.61 23.57
N SER A 919 -25.72 -32.40 22.60
CA SER A 919 -25.15 -33.73 22.91
C SER A 919 -23.62 -33.77 23.04
N GLY A 920 -23.14 -34.80 23.73
CA GLY A 920 -21.74 -35.23 23.83
C GLY A 920 -21.03 -35.45 22.49
N CYS A 921 -19.75 -35.80 22.53
CA CYS A 921 -19.06 -36.52 21.45
C CYS A 921 -19.64 -37.92 21.23
N ASP A 922 -20.38 -38.43 22.23
CA ASP A 922 -21.34 -39.51 22.11
C ASP A 922 -22.62 -38.94 21.47
N LEU A 923 -22.64 -39.03 20.13
CA LEU A 923 -23.69 -38.46 19.26
C LEU A 923 -25.06 -39.11 19.48
N TYR A 924 -25.06 -40.37 19.93
CA TYR A 924 -26.24 -41.18 20.12
C TYR A 924 -26.12 -41.94 21.45
N ASP A 925 -27.16 -41.91 22.28
CA ASP A 925 -27.23 -42.66 23.54
C ASP A 925 -27.10 -44.18 23.31
N ASP A 926 -27.37 -44.66 22.09
CA ASP A 926 -27.34 -46.06 21.63
C ASP A 926 -26.75 -46.18 20.21
N ASP A 927 -26.40 -47.39 19.75
CA ASP A 927 -25.88 -47.65 18.40
C ASP A 927 -26.92 -47.32 17.30
N VAL A 928 -26.47 -46.83 16.14
CA VAL A 928 -27.32 -46.73 14.92
C VAL A 928 -27.34 -48.10 14.24
N TYR A 929 -28.51 -48.59 13.85
CA TYR A 929 -28.64 -49.90 13.23
C TYR A 929 -28.91 -49.80 11.72
N ASP A 930 -28.27 -50.67 10.94
CA ASP A 930 -28.66 -50.88 9.53
C ASP A 930 -29.83 -51.87 9.40
N ASP A 931 -30.35 -52.03 8.18
CA ASP A 931 -31.43 -52.97 7.86
C ASP A 931 -31.06 -54.45 8.12
N SER A 932 -29.76 -54.74 8.29
CA SER A 932 -29.23 -56.07 8.63
C SER A 932 -29.03 -56.27 10.14
N GLY A 933 -29.33 -55.26 10.97
CA GLY A 933 -29.17 -55.30 12.41
C GLY A 933 -27.73 -55.08 12.89
N ASN A 934 -26.80 -54.66 12.03
CA ASN A 934 -25.45 -54.29 12.45
C ASN A 934 -25.47 -52.93 13.13
N SER A 935 -24.70 -52.81 14.20
CA SER A 935 -24.66 -51.62 15.05
C SER A 935 -23.44 -50.74 14.73
N TYR A 936 -23.65 -49.42 14.66
CA TYR A 936 -22.66 -48.44 14.24
C TYR A 936 -22.50 -47.35 15.31
N LYS A 937 -21.25 -47.10 15.73
CA LYS A 937 -20.90 -46.12 16.76
C LYS A 937 -20.21 -44.91 16.16
N TYR A 938 -20.77 -43.73 16.39
CA TYR A 938 -20.22 -42.49 15.90
C TYR A 938 -19.29 -41.87 16.93
N LYS A 939 -18.20 -41.24 16.47
CA LYS A 939 -17.21 -40.59 17.34
C LYS A 939 -16.84 -39.23 16.80
N THR A 940 -16.99 -38.21 17.64
CA THR A 940 -16.49 -36.87 17.34
C THR A 940 -15.23 -36.60 18.14
N SER A 941 -14.21 -36.02 17.51
CA SER A 941 -13.00 -35.53 18.19
C SER A 941 -12.55 -34.20 17.61
N VAL A 942 -11.85 -33.41 18.43
CA VAL A 942 -11.28 -32.12 17.99
C VAL A 942 -9.77 -32.28 17.88
N LYS A 943 -9.20 -31.86 16.75
CA LYS A 943 -7.74 -31.82 16.56
C LYS A 943 -7.25 -30.40 16.83
N PHE A 944 -6.83 -30.14 18.06
CA PHE A 944 -6.43 -28.81 18.54
C PHE A 944 -5.34 -28.12 17.73
N THR A 945 -4.38 -28.89 17.22
CA THR A 945 -3.21 -28.35 16.53
C THR A 945 -3.51 -27.80 15.15
N LEU A 946 -4.62 -28.21 14.52
CA LEU A 946 -4.96 -27.88 13.14
C LEU A 946 -6.18 -26.96 13.03
N ARG A 947 -6.76 -26.52 14.16
CA ARG A 947 -7.98 -25.68 14.21
C ARG A 947 -9.11 -26.23 13.34
N ASN A 948 -9.19 -27.55 13.28
CA ASN A 948 -10.19 -28.29 12.54
C ASN A 948 -10.89 -29.28 13.48
N TRP A 949 -12.10 -29.64 13.08
CA TRP A 949 -12.94 -30.55 13.82
C TRP A 949 -13.01 -31.85 13.04
N THR A 950 -12.85 -32.98 13.72
CA THR A 950 -12.83 -34.28 13.08
C THR A 950 -14.04 -35.10 13.52
N VAL A 951 -14.97 -35.36 12.59
CA VAL A 951 -16.12 -36.22 12.87
C VAL A 951 -15.88 -37.56 12.18
N THR A 952 -15.84 -38.63 12.97
CA THR A 952 -15.75 -40.00 12.45
C THR A 952 -17.12 -40.65 12.55
N THR A 953 -17.66 -41.01 11.39
CA THR A 953 -18.93 -41.70 11.27
C THR A 953 -18.82 -43.15 11.76
N GLY A 954 -19.95 -43.79 12.05
CA GLY A 954 -19.95 -45.20 12.47
C GLY A 954 -19.39 -46.16 11.42
N ASP A 955 -19.37 -45.74 10.17
CA ASP A 955 -18.75 -46.35 8.99
C ASP A 955 -17.22 -46.45 9.09
N GLY A 956 -16.60 -45.68 10.00
CA GLY A 956 -15.15 -45.47 10.06
C GLY A 956 -14.65 -44.34 9.16
N GLU A 957 -15.54 -43.70 8.37
CA GLU A 957 -15.18 -42.54 7.55
C GLU A 957 -14.98 -41.30 8.39
N THR A 958 -13.87 -40.59 8.17
CA THR A 958 -13.46 -39.40 8.92
C THR A 958 -13.58 -38.14 8.08
N PHE A 959 -14.32 -37.16 8.59
CA PHE A 959 -14.58 -35.87 7.96
C PHE A 959 -13.90 -34.75 8.76
N GLU A 960 -13.15 -33.88 8.06
CA GLU A 960 -12.53 -32.72 8.67
C GLU A 960 -13.36 -31.48 8.36
N PHE A 961 -13.64 -30.66 9.38
CA PHE A 961 -14.39 -29.43 9.30
C PHE A 961 -13.44 -28.28 9.67
N PRO A 962 -12.88 -27.58 8.66
CA PRO A 962 -11.98 -26.47 8.91
C PRO A 962 -12.75 -25.32 9.55
N ALA A 963 -12.14 -24.70 10.56
CA ALA A 963 -12.77 -23.60 11.29
C ALA A 963 -12.09 -22.26 11.01
N THR A 964 -12.72 -21.52 10.11
CA THR A 964 -12.16 -20.35 9.43
C THR A 964 -12.78 -19.06 9.92
N GLY A 965 -11.93 -18.08 10.24
CA GLY A 965 -12.27 -16.68 10.50
C GLY A 965 -13.25 -16.37 11.64
N VAL A 966 -13.76 -15.14 11.60
CA VAL A 966 -14.88 -14.65 12.41
C VAL A 966 -16.03 -14.27 11.47
N ARG A 967 -17.25 -14.64 11.84
CA ARG A 967 -18.46 -14.46 11.02
C ARG A 967 -19.34 -13.26 11.40
N ASP A 968 -18.96 -12.53 12.44
CA ASP A 968 -19.75 -11.44 13.02
C ASP A 968 -19.24 -10.06 12.59
N LYS A 969 -20.00 -9.38 11.74
CA LYS A 969 -19.70 -8.02 11.26
C LYS A 969 -20.18 -6.91 12.23
N SER A 970 -20.58 -7.22 13.46
CA SER A 970 -21.32 -6.32 14.35
C SER A 970 -20.63 -5.98 15.67
N LEU A 971 -20.33 -4.68 15.82
CA LEU A 971 -20.63 -3.83 16.98
C LEU A 971 -21.16 -2.49 16.45
N ARG A 972 -22.06 -1.80 17.17
CA ARG A 972 -22.65 -0.54 16.66
C ARG A 972 -21.58 0.53 16.44
N TYR A 973 -21.66 1.26 15.33
CA TYR A 973 -20.71 2.35 15.06
C TYR A 973 -20.88 3.50 16.07
N SER A 974 -22.12 3.77 16.49
CA SER A 974 -22.45 4.77 17.53
C SER A 974 -22.15 4.32 18.96
N GLU A 975 -21.93 3.02 19.19
CA GLU A 975 -21.63 2.49 20.54
C GLU A 975 -20.17 2.12 20.71
N PHE A 976 -19.32 2.27 19.67
CA PHE A 976 -17.87 2.10 19.77
C PHE A 976 -17.25 2.93 20.90
N GLY A 977 -17.87 4.08 21.23
CA GLY A 977 -17.49 4.94 22.37
C GLY A 977 -18.21 4.64 23.69
N THR A 978 -19.23 3.77 23.70
CA THR A 978 -20.00 3.40 24.90
C THR A 978 -19.81 1.94 25.33
N VAL A 979 -19.15 1.11 24.52
CA VAL A 979 -18.73 -0.25 24.88
C VAL A 979 -17.28 -0.24 25.37
N GLU A 980 -17.00 -0.99 26.43
CA GLU A 980 -15.64 -1.10 26.95
C GLU A 980 -14.86 -2.14 26.16
N LYS A 981 -13.77 -1.71 25.49
CA LYS A 981 -12.81 -2.62 24.85
C LYS A 981 -12.13 -3.45 25.93
N VAL A 982 -12.21 -4.76 25.82
CA VAL A 982 -11.50 -5.67 26.72
C VAL A 982 -10.08 -5.82 26.24
N ILE A 983 -9.17 -5.03 26.79
CA ILE A 983 -7.73 -5.21 26.55
C ILE A 983 -7.27 -6.42 27.38
N LYS A 984 -7.43 -7.64 26.86
CA LYS A 984 -6.68 -8.78 27.38
C LYS A 984 -5.23 -8.64 26.89
N ALA A 985 -4.26 -8.71 27.81
CA ALA A 985 -2.85 -8.53 27.48
C ALA A 985 -2.39 -9.49 26.35
N ALA A 986 -1.55 -9.02 25.43
CA ALA A 986 -1.04 -9.81 24.30
C ALA A 986 -0.39 -11.15 24.74
N SER A 987 0.23 -11.19 25.92
CA SER A 987 0.82 -12.39 26.51
C SER A 987 -0.19 -13.46 26.98
N SER A 988 -1.49 -13.13 27.03
CA SER A 988 -2.56 -14.07 27.42
C SER A 988 -3.19 -14.83 26.25
N ARG A 989 -2.93 -14.40 25.00
CA ARG A 989 -3.46 -15.02 23.77
C ARG A 989 -2.48 -15.97 23.08
N VAL A 990 -1.31 -16.20 23.68
CA VAL A 990 -0.23 -17.06 23.16
C VAL A 990 -0.59 -18.55 23.24
N ASP A 991 -1.67 -18.90 23.93
CA ASP A 991 -2.24 -20.26 24.01
C ASP A 991 -3.66 -20.27 23.40
N PRO A 992 -3.91 -20.99 22.29
CA PRO A 992 -5.10 -20.82 21.45
C PRO A 992 -6.44 -21.23 22.10
N PHE A 993 -6.43 -21.90 23.26
CA PHE A 993 -7.68 -22.35 23.92
C PHE A 993 -7.80 -21.98 25.40
N LYS A 994 -6.75 -21.42 26.02
CA LYS A 994 -6.81 -20.89 27.41
C LYS A 994 -7.51 -19.54 27.54
N ASP A 995 -7.95 -18.94 26.44
CA ASP A 995 -8.81 -17.78 26.51
C ASP A 995 -10.08 -18.17 27.29
N ASN A 996 -10.19 -17.69 28.54
CA ASN A 996 -11.26 -18.07 29.45
C ASN A 996 -12.59 -17.96 28.73
N CYS A 997 -13.40 -19.02 28.82
CA CYS A 997 -14.79 -19.10 28.38
C CYS A 997 -15.71 -18.04 29.02
N ASN A 998 -15.14 -17.16 29.87
CA ASN A 998 -15.72 -15.90 30.34
C ASN A 998 -15.83 -14.80 29.26
N LEU A 999 -15.69 -15.12 27.98
CA LEU A 999 -16.38 -14.34 26.94
C LEU A 999 -17.89 -14.63 27.07
N GLY A 1000 -18.51 -14.20 28.18
CA GLY A 1000 -19.96 -14.31 28.37
C GLY A 1000 -20.61 -13.47 27.30
N GLY A 1001 -21.40 -14.04 26.39
CA GLY A 1001 -21.96 -13.31 25.25
C GLY A 1001 -22.50 -14.20 24.13
N GLU A 1002 -23.00 -13.61 23.05
CA GLU A 1002 -23.71 -14.30 21.95
C GLU A 1002 -22.86 -14.48 20.67
N THR A 1003 -21.59 -14.05 20.66
CA THR A 1003 -20.68 -14.09 19.49
C THR A 1003 -19.34 -14.75 19.78
N TYR A 1004 -18.88 -15.59 18.85
CA TYR A 1004 -17.68 -16.41 19.02
C TYR A 1004 -16.90 -16.58 17.71
N PRO A 1005 -15.57 -16.81 17.76
CA PRO A 1005 -14.80 -17.17 16.58
C PRO A 1005 -15.31 -18.48 15.97
N ALA A 1006 -15.12 -18.68 14.66
CA ALA A 1006 -15.63 -19.87 13.98
C ALA A 1006 -15.07 -21.19 14.55
N PHE A 1007 -13.83 -21.21 15.08
CA PHE A 1007 -13.26 -22.41 15.72
C PHE A 1007 -13.78 -22.72 17.12
N ARG A 1008 -14.57 -21.82 17.73
CA ARG A 1008 -15.30 -22.08 18.97
C ARG A 1008 -16.72 -22.57 18.70
N MET A 1009 -17.36 -22.07 17.64
CA MET A 1009 -18.66 -22.52 17.17
C MET A 1009 -18.70 -22.45 15.64
N LEU A 1010 -18.58 -23.60 15.00
CA LEU A 1010 -18.81 -23.78 13.58
C LEU A 1010 -20.30 -23.77 13.31
N THR A 1011 -20.74 -23.12 12.24
CA THR A 1011 -22.13 -23.17 11.80
C THR A 1011 -22.20 -23.27 10.29
N TYR A 1012 -22.87 -24.32 9.82
CA TYR A 1012 -23.04 -24.66 8.43
C TYR A 1012 -24.49 -24.47 8.01
N LEU A 1013 -24.65 -23.91 6.83
CA LEU A 1013 -25.94 -23.75 6.18
C LEU A 1013 -26.41 -25.06 5.56
N SER A 1014 -27.71 -25.32 5.69
CA SER A 1014 -28.41 -26.36 4.95
C SER A 1014 -29.44 -25.75 4.00
N SER A 1015 -29.91 -26.56 3.05
CA SER A 1015 -30.91 -26.18 2.06
C SER A 1015 -32.35 -26.22 2.62
N SER A 1016 -32.49 -26.33 3.94
CA SER A 1016 -33.77 -26.46 4.66
C SER A 1016 -34.69 -25.25 4.56
N ASN A 1017 -35.99 -25.51 4.73
CA ASN A 1017 -36.98 -24.48 5.02
C ASN A 1017 -36.92 -24.02 6.49
N TYR A 1018 -37.70 -23.00 6.85
CA TYR A 1018 -37.76 -22.52 8.24
C TYR A 1018 -38.31 -23.60 9.20
N ILE A 1019 -37.89 -23.55 10.47
CA ILE A 1019 -38.32 -24.51 11.50
C ILE A 1019 -39.72 -24.13 12.00
N GLY A 1020 -40.66 -25.08 11.95
CA GLY A 1020 -42.03 -24.87 12.43
C GLY A 1020 -42.10 -24.74 13.95
N GLY A 1021 -42.75 -23.68 14.47
CA GLY A 1021 -43.03 -23.49 15.89
C GLY A 1021 -41.99 -22.72 16.72
N SER A 1022 -40.80 -22.44 16.17
CA SER A 1022 -39.71 -21.73 16.87
C SER A 1022 -39.65 -20.22 16.62
N GLY A 1023 -40.64 -19.66 15.91
CA GLY A 1023 -40.48 -18.34 15.30
C GLY A 1023 -39.47 -18.39 14.14
N ASN A 1024 -39.53 -17.40 13.27
CA ASN A 1024 -38.70 -17.19 12.09
C ASN A 1024 -37.24 -17.64 12.29
N SER A 1025 -36.87 -18.88 11.94
CA SER A 1025 -35.50 -19.40 12.09
C SER A 1025 -35.22 -20.54 11.11
N MET A 1026 -33.94 -20.74 10.77
CA MET A 1026 -33.48 -21.74 9.80
C MET A 1026 -32.82 -22.91 10.51
N ALA A 1027 -32.76 -24.08 9.86
CA ALA A 1027 -32.02 -25.22 10.41
C ALA A 1027 -30.52 -25.14 10.04
N ILE A 1028 -29.68 -25.13 11.08
CA ILE A 1028 -28.22 -25.18 10.95
C ILE A 1028 -27.65 -26.48 11.49
N PHE A 1029 -26.49 -26.85 10.97
CA PHE A 1029 -25.57 -27.77 11.65
C PHE A 1029 -24.51 -26.96 12.37
N TYR A 1030 -24.22 -27.31 13.62
CA TYR A 1030 -23.19 -26.63 14.38
C TYR A 1030 -22.30 -27.61 15.14
N ILE A 1031 -21.06 -27.17 15.33
CA ILE A 1031 -20.13 -27.83 16.24
C ILE A 1031 -19.54 -26.78 17.17
N ASP A 1032 -19.64 -26.99 18.47
CA ASP A 1032 -19.52 -25.96 19.48
C ASP A 1032 -18.76 -26.42 20.73
N ASN A 1033 -17.67 -25.72 21.05
CA ASN A 1033 -16.72 -26.08 22.09
C ASN A 1033 -16.81 -25.15 23.32
N ARG A 1034 -17.99 -24.60 23.60
CA ARG A 1034 -18.25 -23.60 24.66
C ARG A 1034 -18.79 -24.17 25.99
N HIS A 1035 -18.62 -25.46 26.29
CA HIS A 1035 -19.41 -26.17 27.32
C HIS A 1035 -18.70 -26.54 28.62
N TYR A 1036 -19.51 -26.77 29.65
CA TYR A 1036 -19.16 -27.44 30.91
C TYR A 1036 -20.22 -28.50 31.26
N ASP A 1037 -19.80 -29.53 32.00
CA ASP A 1037 -20.70 -30.54 32.57
C ASP A 1037 -21.23 -30.02 33.91
N ASP A 1038 -22.55 -30.05 34.12
CA ASP A 1038 -23.12 -29.72 35.43
C ASP A 1038 -22.86 -30.82 36.46
N THR A 1039 -23.28 -30.60 37.71
CA THR A 1039 -23.07 -31.57 38.80
C THR A 1039 -23.74 -32.93 38.59
N ASN A 1040 -24.66 -33.07 37.63
CA ASN A 1040 -25.31 -34.31 37.26
C ASN A 1040 -24.65 -34.99 36.04
N GLY A 1041 -23.60 -34.38 35.46
CA GLY A 1041 -23.00 -34.84 34.21
C GLY A 1041 -23.81 -34.43 32.97
N ASP A 1042 -24.85 -33.61 33.13
CA ASP A 1042 -25.61 -33.08 32.00
C ASP A 1042 -24.89 -31.84 31.45
N ARG A 1043 -24.73 -31.77 30.12
CA ARG A 1043 -24.13 -30.61 29.46
C ARG A 1043 -25.06 -29.40 29.53
N LYS A 1044 -24.55 -28.27 30.02
CA LYS A 1044 -25.29 -27.01 30.06
C LYS A 1044 -24.58 -25.91 29.27
N THR A 1045 -25.37 -24.94 28.81
CA THR A 1045 -24.94 -23.70 28.16
C THR A 1045 -24.98 -22.51 29.14
N ASP A 1046 -25.19 -22.74 30.44
CA ASP A 1046 -25.63 -21.67 31.35
C ASP A 1046 -24.56 -20.58 31.53
N LYS A 1047 -25.00 -19.34 31.35
CA LYS A 1047 -24.24 -18.08 31.42
C LYS A 1047 -23.74 -17.76 32.84
N SER A 1048 -24.14 -18.53 33.86
CA SER A 1048 -23.95 -18.20 35.28
C SER A 1048 -22.75 -18.86 35.98
N ALA A 1049 -22.08 -19.84 35.34
CA ALA A 1049 -21.04 -20.62 35.99
C ALA A 1049 -19.70 -19.87 36.08
N THR A 1050 -19.27 -19.52 37.30
CA THR A 1050 -18.04 -18.75 37.58
C THR A 1050 -16.75 -19.59 37.60
N SER A 1051 -16.85 -20.92 37.43
CA SER A 1051 -15.70 -21.82 37.27
C SER A 1051 -15.99 -22.83 36.17
N LEU A 1052 -15.43 -22.58 34.99
CA LEU A 1052 -15.60 -23.42 33.81
C LEU A 1052 -14.36 -24.30 33.66
N THR A 1053 -14.52 -25.61 33.84
CA THR A 1053 -13.49 -26.58 33.44
C THR A 1053 -13.72 -26.87 31.96
N LEU A 1054 -12.79 -26.44 31.09
CA LEU A 1054 -12.79 -26.84 29.69
C LEU A 1054 -12.81 -28.38 29.61
N VAL A 1055 -13.63 -28.93 28.73
CA VAL A 1055 -13.52 -30.32 28.28
C VAL A 1055 -13.13 -30.30 26.79
N PRO A 1056 -11.85 -30.00 26.47
CA PRO A 1056 -11.42 -29.81 25.09
C PRO A 1056 -11.81 -31.02 24.23
N ASP A 1057 -11.58 -32.23 24.73
CA ASP A 1057 -11.69 -33.46 23.96
C ASP A 1057 -13.13 -33.87 23.60
N ASN A 1058 -14.13 -33.07 23.97
CA ASN A 1058 -15.53 -33.46 23.85
C ASN A 1058 -16.45 -32.25 23.56
N PRO A 1059 -16.46 -31.72 22.33
CA PRO A 1059 -17.31 -30.58 22.03
C PRO A 1059 -18.78 -30.97 21.94
N GLY A 1060 -19.68 -29.99 22.04
CA GLY A 1060 -21.07 -30.17 21.72
C GLY A 1060 -21.34 -30.06 20.22
N ILE A 1061 -22.34 -30.79 19.76
CA ILE A 1061 -22.65 -30.90 18.35
C ILE A 1061 -24.15 -31.08 18.22
N GLY A 1062 -24.74 -30.44 17.22
CA GLY A 1062 -26.17 -30.47 17.00
C GLY A 1062 -26.50 -30.19 15.56
N CYS A 1063 -27.57 -30.81 15.09
CA CYS A 1063 -28.21 -30.46 13.84
C CYS A 1063 -29.64 -30.00 14.12
N TYR A 1064 -30.24 -29.32 13.15
CA TYR A 1064 -31.64 -28.93 13.22
C TYR A 1064 -31.95 -27.89 14.33
N GLN A 1065 -30.96 -27.06 14.66
CA GLN A 1065 -31.13 -25.98 15.61
C GLN A 1065 -31.60 -24.72 14.89
N ALA A 1066 -32.52 -23.98 15.52
CA ALA A 1066 -32.97 -22.68 15.05
C ALA A 1066 -31.84 -21.63 15.11
N SER A 1067 -31.58 -20.96 14.00
CA SER A 1067 -30.67 -19.80 13.93
C SER A 1067 -31.20 -18.70 13.00
N ALA A 1068 -30.79 -17.46 13.27
CA ALA A 1068 -31.12 -16.32 12.43
C ALA A 1068 -30.27 -16.27 11.14
N SER A 1069 -30.82 -15.65 10.09
CA SER A 1069 -30.17 -15.60 8.77
C SER A 1069 -29.26 -14.38 8.54
N SER A 1070 -29.23 -13.41 9.45
CA SER A 1070 -28.38 -12.22 9.31
C SER A 1070 -26.90 -12.53 9.51
N TYR A 1071 -26.56 -13.64 10.16
CA TYR A 1071 -25.18 -14.10 10.30
C TYR A 1071 -24.56 -14.50 8.96
N GLY A 1072 -23.26 -14.26 8.85
CA GLY A 1072 -22.45 -14.94 7.85
C GLY A 1072 -22.33 -16.41 8.26
N LEU A 1073 -22.64 -17.32 7.35
CA LEU A 1073 -22.55 -18.74 7.61
C LEU A 1073 -21.75 -19.43 6.51
N SER A 1074 -21.01 -20.48 6.88
CA SER A 1074 -20.21 -21.23 5.93
C SER A 1074 -21.11 -22.20 5.16
N VAL A 1075 -20.87 -22.34 3.86
CA VAL A 1075 -21.52 -23.34 3.02
C VAL A 1075 -20.53 -24.47 2.78
N ARG A 1076 -20.96 -25.71 3.02
CA ARG A 1076 -20.20 -26.93 2.71
C ARG A 1076 -20.99 -27.76 1.70
N PRO A 1077 -20.69 -27.65 0.40
CA PRO A 1077 -21.47 -28.27 -0.66
C PRO A 1077 -21.42 -29.80 -0.63
N ILE A 1078 -22.42 -30.40 -1.27
CA ILE A 1078 -22.39 -31.80 -1.70
C ILE A 1078 -22.33 -31.84 -3.22
N ARG A 1079 -21.72 -32.89 -3.77
CA ARG A 1079 -21.78 -33.15 -5.21
C ARG A 1079 -23.21 -33.49 -5.62
N ASP A 1080 -23.65 -32.91 -6.74
CA ASP A 1080 -24.92 -33.25 -7.36
C ASP A 1080 -24.75 -34.48 -8.26
N ASP A 1081 -24.89 -35.67 -7.67
CA ASP A 1081 -24.85 -36.93 -8.39
C ASP A 1081 -26.23 -37.32 -8.98
N GLY A 1082 -27.22 -36.43 -8.94
CA GLY A 1082 -28.59 -36.70 -9.40
C GLY A 1082 -29.32 -37.78 -8.58
N ILE A 1083 -28.77 -38.18 -7.42
CA ILE A 1083 -29.32 -39.23 -6.54
C ILE A 1083 -30.76 -38.90 -6.08
N TRP A 1084 -31.12 -37.63 -6.04
CA TRP A 1084 -32.44 -37.10 -5.69
C TRP A 1084 -33.49 -37.24 -6.82
N LYS A 1085 -33.05 -37.40 -8.07
CA LYS A 1085 -33.94 -37.45 -9.25
C LYS A 1085 -34.66 -38.79 -9.42
N ASN A 1086 -34.22 -39.84 -8.71
CA ASN A 1086 -34.72 -41.22 -8.85
C ASN A 1086 -35.45 -41.78 -7.62
N SER A 1087 -35.73 -40.98 -6.58
CA SER A 1087 -36.56 -41.44 -5.47
C SER A 1087 -38.04 -41.44 -5.87
N GLU A 1088 -38.46 -42.46 -6.63
CA GLU A 1088 -39.87 -42.86 -6.73
C GLU A 1088 -40.45 -43.29 -5.36
N SER A 1089 -39.65 -43.36 -4.30
CA SER A 1089 -40.03 -43.97 -3.02
C SER A 1089 -40.76 -43.09 -2.01
N THR A 1090 -41.01 -41.80 -2.27
CA THR A 1090 -41.84 -40.95 -1.37
C THR A 1090 -42.66 -39.89 -2.10
N ARG A 1091 -43.22 -40.22 -3.27
CA ARG A 1091 -44.33 -39.46 -3.84
C ARG A 1091 -45.67 -39.90 -3.27
#